data_AF-A0A7S8E7L1-F1
#
_entry.id   AF-A0A7S8E7L1-F1
#
_cell.length_a   1.000
_cell.length_b   1.000
_cell.length_c   1.000
_cell.angle_alpha   90.00
_cell.angle_beta   90.00
_cell.angle_gamma   90.00
#
_symmetry.space_group_name_H-M   'P 1'
#
loop_
_entity.id
_entity.type
_entity.pdbx_description
1 polymer ?
#
loop_
_entity_poly.entity_id
_entity_poly.type
_entity_poly.pdbx_seq_one_letter_code
_entity_poly.pdbx_strand_id
1 'polypeptide(L)'
;MIRKFVSVLMLTVISLSLAMVPVAAQDTPECEEGFHLFDHEYLKTDPLCIPDDPQRIVVVDMAALDFVLYTDREVVGATQWILDEMAASLPPLYDTFASIADLGYPVDTEKVLEVEPDIVLAYDGGDGVLAYDEVSQIAPVVVTSLSVQDWERTTQFWAEVLGEEERFQQMQDTYYGRIAQLQEALPFDPAEVEVSLTTAMTYGITLWMDNSPQSKILEDVGFARPEAQTVDDPEADYWLNISEETLDMANGDIAYLFAYSTTDLDIAAEESQAIQDFQANPLWQSLSVVQEGNVYVMEGYWYRAATYLLANRIIDDLFATLTDVEPEVTYEDLLPGAADEASDTEETAAATCEEGMRAVEDATGVSVCVPEEPQRILALMESDLDALVALGIEPIGTTNGRGQPTPPRYLQDELEGVEIVGEFYNPNLEQVLALDPDLILFGGYTNEDVLAQLNEIAPTINTFSLGETWQSHFTRVGEILNMQEETADFIASYDERVAALQESLGDAIGSVANIVRWNPDGPAIMLPDAFSSRVLLDVGFVRPEGLEGEGVGHTPTISLEQLGEIDGDWLFIGTLAEAGDAADLLAETMESPLFQALNAVQADHVVYIDGSLWTSIGGPVAAMTVLDDVEAAVIGAE
;
A
#
# COMPACT_ATOMS: atom_id res chain seq x y z
N MET A 1 50.12 -74.79 2.05
CA MET A 1 50.09 -75.67 3.23
C MET A 1 50.45 -74.83 4.45
N ILE A 2 49.50 -74.06 4.98
CA ILE A 2 49.57 -73.33 6.26
C ILE A 2 48.23 -73.61 6.92
N ARG A 3 48.25 -74.27 8.09
CA ARG A 3 47.08 -74.72 8.85
C ARG A 3 47.12 -74.06 10.24
N LYS A 4 45.95 -73.56 10.61
CA LYS A 4 45.48 -73.05 11.91
C LYS A 4 45.87 -73.93 13.11
N PHE A 5 46.03 -73.33 14.29
CA PHE A 5 45.35 -73.67 15.57
C PHE A 5 45.69 -72.55 16.60
N VAL A 6 44.77 -71.61 16.86
CA VAL A 6 43.87 -71.50 18.03
C VAL A 6 44.64 -71.32 19.36
N SER A 7 44.56 -70.11 19.91
CA SER A 7 44.79 -69.85 21.34
C SER A 7 43.49 -69.38 21.99
N VAL A 8 43.20 -70.03 23.10
CA VAL A 8 42.07 -69.84 24.01
C VAL A 8 42.30 -68.56 24.80
N LEU A 9 41.31 -67.67 24.84
CA LEU A 9 41.20 -66.66 25.90
C LEU A 9 39.77 -66.68 26.45
N MET A 10 39.69 -66.90 27.76
CA MET A 10 38.47 -67.00 28.56
C MET A 10 37.65 -65.70 28.51
N LEU A 11 36.34 -65.86 28.31
CA LEU A 11 35.33 -64.89 28.74
C LEU A 11 35.35 -64.79 30.27
N THR A 12 35.59 -63.58 30.79
CA THR A 12 35.17 -63.19 32.14
C THR A 12 34.07 -62.16 31.98
N VAL A 13 32.83 -62.59 32.21
CA VAL A 13 31.68 -61.70 32.37
C VAL A 13 31.79 -61.06 33.74
N ILE A 14 32.15 -59.78 33.79
CA ILE A 14 31.98 -58.94 34.98
C ILE A 14 30.73 -58.11 34.73
N SER A 15 29.66 -58.46 35.42
CA SER A 15 28.43 -57.67 35.55
C SER A 15 28.76 -56.37 36.27
N LEU A 16 29.03 -55.31 35.50
CA LEU A 16 29.04 -53.95 36.01
C LEU A 16 27.58 -53.46 35.99
N SER A 17 26.95 -53.53 37.16
CA SER A 17 25.74 -52.78 37.46
C SER A 17 26.04 -51.30 37.30
N LEU A 18 25.68 -50.71 36.14
CA LEU A 18 25.46 -49.27 36.07
C LEU A 18 24.33 -48.97 37.04
N ALA A 19 24.66 -48.36 38.18
CA ALA A 19 23.70 -47.56 38.89
C ALA A 19 23.27 -46.46 37.92
N MET A 20 22.05 -46.56 37.38
CA MET A 20 21.33 -45.39 36.91
C MET A 20 21.33 -44.42 38.09
N VAL A 21 22.13 -43.37 37.99
CA VAL A 21 21.88 -42.16 38.77
C VAL A 21 20.50 -41.73 38.28
N PRO A 22 19.48 -41.62 39.15
CA PRO A 22 18.26 -40.98 38.72
C PRO A 22 18.66 -39.59 38.29
N VAL A 23 18.43 -39.26 37.01
CA VAL A 23 18.26 -37.88 36.60
C VAL A 23 17.30 -37.31 37.63
N ALA A 24 17.73 -36.30 38.37
CA ALA A 24 16.84 -35.59 39.26
C ALA A 24 15.65 -35.18 38.39
N ALA A 25 14.46 -35.69 38.70
CA ALA A 25 13.25 -35.10 38.16
C ALA A 25 13.36 -33.61 38.51
N GLN A 26 13.52 -32.75 37.49
CA GLN A 26 13.21 -31.35 37.69
C GLN A 26 11.77 -31.36 38.20
N ASP A 27 11.55 -30.80 39.38
CA ASP A 27 10.22 -30.70 39.96
C ASP A 27 9.36 -29.97 38.92
N THR A 28 8.44 -30.70 38.29
CA THR A 28 7.50 -30.12 37.33
C THR A 28 6.79 -28.97 38.03
N PRO A 29 6.77 -27.75 37.46
CA PRO A 29 6.15 -26.61 38.12
C PRO A 29 4.70 -26.94 38.51
N GLU A 30 4.35 -26.81 39.79
CA GLU A 30 2.96 -26.83 40.21
C GLU A 30 2.35 -25.46 39.87
N CYS A 31 1.45 -25.42 38.90
CA CYS A 31 0.76 -24.19 38.50
C CYS A 31 -0.31 -23.79 39.51
N GLU A 32 -0.50 -22.48 39.66
CA GLU A 32 -1.56 -21.92 40.50
C GLU A 32 -2.95 -22.13 39.85
N GLU A 33 -4.03 -21.96 40.62
CA GLU A 33 -5.40 -22.08 40.09
C GLU A 33 -5.65 -21.05 38.99
N GLY A 34 -6.17 -21.48 37.83
CA GLY A 34 -6.34 -20.64 36.64
C GLY A 34 -5.15 -20.64 35.67
N PHE A 35 -4.13 -21.48 35.94
CA PHE A 35 -2.99 -21.70 35.07
C PHE A 35 -2.79 -23.19 34.84
N HIS A 36 -2.27 -23.54 33.67
CA HIS A 36 -1.82 -24.90 33.35
C HIS A 36 -0.37 -24.90 32.90
N LEU A 37 0.28 -26.06 33.02
CA LEU A 37 1.64 -26.24 32.56
C LEU A 37 1.63 -26.40 31.04
N PHE A 38 2.28 -25.50 30.34
CA PHE A 38 2.54 -25.59 28.91
C PHE A 38 3.95 -26.17 28.68
N ASP A 39 4.00 -27.30 27.99
CA ASP A 39 5.22 -28.01 27.61
C ASP A 39 5.10 -28.38 26.13
N HIS A 40 5.96 -27.79 25.31
CA HIS A 40 5.89 -27.93 23.86
C HIS A 40 7.30 -28.02 23.26
N GLU A 41 7.49 -28.80 22.20
CA GLU A 41 8.82 -29.02 21.60
C GLU A 41 9.42 -27.75 20.96
N TYR A 42 8.57 -26.82 20.55
CA TYR A 42 8.97 -25.52 20.01
C TYR A 42 9.11 -24.42 21.06
N LEU A 43 8.82 -24.71 22.33
CA LEU A 43 9.05 -23.76 23.40
C LEU A 43 10.57 -23.59 23.62
N LYS A 44 11.05 -22.34 23.57
CA LYS A 44 12.48 -22.06 23.73
C LYS A 44 12.96 -22.22 25.18
N THR A 45 12.07 -22.02 26.13
CA THR A 45 12.33 -22.08 27.57
C THR A 45 12.00 -23.46 28.14
N ASP A 46 12.34 -23.68 29.41
CA ASP A 46 11.77 -24.80 30.17
C ASP A 46 10.22 -24.68 30.23
N PRO A 47 9.50 -25.79 30.45
CA PRO A 47 8.04 -25.76 30.63
C PRO A 47 7.60 -24.71 31.64
N LEU A 48 6.57 -23.93 31.31
CA LEU A 48 6.09 -22.81 32.12
C LEU A 48 4.58 -22.88 32.34
N CYS A 49 4.11 -22.24 33.42
CA CYS A 49 2.68 -22.10 33.68
C CYS A 49 2.14 -20.90 32.90
N ILE A 50 1.12 -21.11 32.07
CA ILE A 50 0.40 -20.06 31.33
C ILE A 50 -1.06 -19.98 31.78
N PRO A 51 -1.75 -18.84 31.64
CA PRO A 51 -3.15 -18.72 32.03
C PRO A 51 -4.04 -19.67 31.23
N ASP A 52 -5.09 -20.20 31.85
CA ASP A 52 -6.07 -21.06 31.17
C ASP A 52 -6.90 -20.29 30.12
N ASP A 53 -7.08 -18.98 30.31
CA ASP A 53 -7.87 -18.11 29.44
C ASP A 53 -7.32 -16.66 29.47
N PRO A 54 -6.18 -16.39 28.80
CA PRO A 54 -5.64 -15.04 28.72
C PRO A 54 -6.54 -14.15 27.86
N GLN A 55 -6.79 -12.91 28.29
CA GLN A 55 -7.67 -11.97 27.59
C GLN A 55 -6.90 -10.74 27.08
N ARG A 56 -5.80 -10.36 27.75
CA ARG A 56 -4.94 -9.23 27.38
C ARG A 56 -3.59 -9.74 26.91
N ILE A 57 -3.32 -9.65 25.62
CA ILE A 57 -2.15 -10.27 25.00
C ILE A 57 -1.18 -9.19 24.51
N VAL A 58 0.08 -9.31 24.89
CA VAL A 58 1.17 -8.62 24.20
C VAL A 58 1.76 -9.54 23.14
N VAL A 59 1.94 -9.02 21.92
CA VAL A 59 2.49 -9.76 20.79
C VAL A 59 3.80 -9.13 20.31
N VAL A 60 4.86 -9.93 20.27
CA VAL A 60 6.19 -9.57 19.76
C VAL A 60 6.51 -10.40 18.52
N ASP A 61 5.53 -11.09 17.94
CA ASP A 61 5.63 -11.95 16.76
C ASP A 61 4.50 -11.61 15.77
N MET A 62 4.80 -11.52 14.47
CA MET A 62 3.82 -11.11 13.45
C MET A 62 2.69 -12.13 13.29
N ALA A 63 3.03 -13.42 13.26
CA ALA A 63 2.02 -14.48 13.14
C ALA A 63 1.15 -14.58 14.40
N ALA A 64 1.72 -14.29 15.58
CA ALA A 64 0.94 -14.14 16.81
C ALA A 64 -0.06 -12.99 16.71
N LEU A 65 0.37 -11.81 16.23
CA LEU A 65 -0.53 -10.68 16.03
C LEU A 65 -1.65 -11.06 15.08
N ASP A 66 -1.34 -11.56 13.89
CA ASP A 66 -2.33 -11.96 12.88
C ASP A 66 -3.34 -12.97 13.45
N PHE A 67 -2.86 -14.01 14.14
CA PHE A 67 -3.73 -15.03 14.73
C PHE A 67 -4.63 -14.49 15.85
N VAL A 68 -4.10 -13.66 16.74
CA VAL A 68 -4.87 -13.15 17.90
C VAL A 68 -6.04 -12.28 17.45
N LEU A 69 -5.92 -11.57 16.32
CA LEU A 69 -7.02 -10.79 15.76
C LEU A 69 -8.26 -11.63 15.43
N TYR A 70 -8.09 -12.93 15.16
CA TYR A 70 -9.21 -13.85 14.93
C TYR A 70 -9.85 -14.36 16.21
N THR A 71 -9.34 -13.99 17.39
CA THR A 71 -9.86 -14.46 18.68
C THR A 71 -10.65 -13.35 19.38
N ASP A 72 -11.42 -13.72 20.41
CA ASP A 72 -12.15 -12.73 21.24
C ASP A 72 -11.23 -11.99 22.24
N ARG A 73 -9.90 -12.02 22.02
CA ARG A 73 -8.89 -11.51 22.95
C ARG A 73 -8.33 -10.18 22.46
N GLU A 74 -7.99 -9.32 23.41
CA GLU A 74 -7.47 -7.98 23.13
C GLU A 74 -5.94 -8.02 22.96
N VAL A 75 -5.45 -7.52 21.82
CA VAL A 75 -4.02 -7.22 21.67
C VAL A 75 -3.73 -5.88 22.33
N VAL A 76 -3.08 -5.91 23.49
CA VAL A 76 -2.86 -4.72 24.33
C VAL A 76 -1.54 -4.04 24.08
N GLY A 77 -0.63 -4.68 23.33
CA GLY A 77 0.61 -4.06 22.90
C GLY A 77 1.40 -4.92 21.92
N ALA A 78 2.13 -4.26 21.03
CA ALA A 78 3.04 -4.89 20.08
C ALA A 78 4.28 -4.05 19.82
N THR A 79 5.32 -4.63 19.23
CA THR A 79 6.53 -3.86 18.87
C THR A 79 6.28 -2.95 17.68
N GLN A 80 6.84 -1.73 17.72
CA GLN A 80 6.72 -0.70 16.67
C GLN A 80 6.83 -1.26 15.24
N TRP A 81 7.91 -2.00 14.96
CA TRP A 81 8.17 -2.49 13.60
C TRP A 81 7.10 -3.48 13.10
N ILE A 82 6.45 -4.23 13.99
CA ILE A 82 5.35 -5.13 13.61
C ILE A 82 4.12 -4.30 13.25
N LEU A 83 3.81 -3.27 14.05
CA LEU A 83 2.67 -2.39 13.78
C LEU A 83 2.85 -1.67 12.45
N ASP A 84 4.04 -1.10 12.19
CA ASP A 84 4.36 -0.41 10.94
C ASP A 84 4.27 -1.36 9.73
N GLU A 85 4.86 -2.56 9.84
CA GLU A 85 4.91 -3.56 8.76
C GLU A 85 3.51 -4.12 8.44
N MET A 86 2.73 -4.46 9.47
CA MET A 86 1.38 -5.00 9.32
C MET A 86 0.42 -3.93 8.78
N ALA A 87 0.54 -2.69 9.24
CA ALA A 87 -0.26 -1.57 8.71
C ALA A 87 0.03 -1.30 7.23
N ALA A 88 1.30 -1.36 6.81
CA ALA A 88 1.68 -1.22 5.40
C ALA A 88 1.19 -2.40 4.54
N SER A 89 1.16 -3.62 5.10
CA SER A 89 0.87 -4.84 4.35
C SER A 89 -0.63 -5.20 4.34
N LEU A 90 -1.40 -4.70 5.31
CA LEU A 90 -2.84 -4.91 5.43
C LEU A 90 -3.55 -3.57 5.70
N PRO A 91 -3.64 -2.67 4.70
CA PRO A 91 -4.26 -1.35 4.86
C PRO A 91 -5.68 -1.36 5.48
N PRO A 92 -6.57 -2.33 5.18
CA PRO A 92 -7.89 -2.39 5.83
C PRO A 92 -7.86 -2.57 7.35
N LEU A 93 -6.74 -3.03 7.92
CA LEU A 93 -6.56 -3.23 9.36
C LEU A 93 -5.69 -2.13 10.00
N TYR A 94 -5.40 -1.05 9.27
CA TYR A 94 -4.56 0.04 9.77
C TYR A 94 -5.03 0.54 11.15
N ASP A 95 -6.32 0.87 11.29
CA ASP A 95 -6.88 1.39 12.55
C ASP A 95 -6.75 0.39 13.70
N THR A 96 -6.95 -0.90 13.40
CA THR A 96 -6.74 -1.98 14.36
C THR A 96 -5.32 -1.94 14.89
N PHE A 97 -4.31 -1.84 14.01
CA PHE A 97 -2.91 -1.77 14.42
C PHE A 97 -2.55 -0.46 15.12
N ALA A 98 -3.05 0.68 14.65
CA ALA A 98 -2.82 1.99 15.26
C ALA A 98 -3.40 2.10 16.68
N SER A 99 -4.45 1.33 16.99
CA SER A 99 -5.05 1.26 18.33
C SER A 99 -4.22 0.47 19.35
N ILE A 100 -3.30 -0.39 18.89
CA ILE A 100 -2.48 -1.25 19.75
C ILE A 100 -1.32 -0.43 20.33
N ALA A 101 -1.04 -0.58 21.61
CA ALA A 101 0.05 0.16 22.25
C ALA A 101 1.42 -0.21 21.64
N ASP A 102 2.13 0.78 21.10
CA ASP A 102 3.51 0.62 20.63
C ASP A 102 4.47 0.44 21.81
N LEU A 103 5.04 -0.75 21.94
CA LEU A 103 6.02 -1.13 22.95
C LEU A 103 7.47 -0.77 22.58
N GLY A 104 7.71 -0.22 21.39
CA GLY A 104 9.02 0.12 20.86
C GLY A 104 9.79 -1.08 20.28
N TYR A 105 10.96 -0.78 19.73
CA TYR A 105 11.93 -1.79 19.29
C TYR A 105 13.36 -1.33 19.65
N PRO A 106 14.02 -1.95 20.66
CA PRO A 106 13.60 -3.11 21.44
C PRO A 106 12.41 -2.83 22.37
N VAL A 107 11.75 -3.88 22.88
CA VAL A 107 10.57 -3.79 23.75
C VAL A 107 10.90 -3.04 25.05
N ASP A 108 10.13 -2.00 25.35
CA ASP A 108 10.20 -1.23 26.59
C ASP A 108 9.41 -1.91 27.71
N THR A 109 10.11 -2.38 28.73
CA THR A 109 9.52 -3.06 29.89
C THR A 109 8.53 -2.17 30.67
N GLU A 110 8.76 -0.84 30.74
CA GLU A 110 7.84 0.06 31.43
C GLU A 110 6.50 0.12 30.68
N LYS A 111 6.54 0.16 29.35
CA LYS A 111 5.32 0.10 28.52
C LYS A 111 4.59 -1.24 28.63
N VAL A 112 5.32 -2.36 28.70
CA VAL A 112 4.71 -3.68 28.95
C VAL A 112 3.99 -3.72 30.30
N LEU A 113 4.55 -3.07 31.33
CA LEU A 113 3.90 -2.99 32.64
C LEU A 113 2.62 -2.14 32.60
N GLU A 114 2.60 -1.06 31.81
CA GLU A 114 1.45 -0.16 31.69
C GLU A 114 0.23 -0.80 31.03
N VAL A 115 0.45 -1.73 30.09
CA VAL A 115 -0.64 -2.41 29.37
C VAL A 115 -1.21 -3.62 30.11
N GLU A 116 -0.62 -4.00 31.26
CA GLU A 116 -1.10 -5.06 32.16
C GLU A 116 -1.51 -6.35 31.41
N PRO A 117 -0.58 -7.06 30.73
CA PRO A 117 -0.92 -8.25 29.96
C PRO A 117 -1.12 -9.48 30.85
N ASP A 118 -1.95 -10.41 30.38
CA ASP A 118 -2.09 -11.75 30.95
C ASP A 118 -0.99 -12.69 30.45
N ILE A 119 -0.52 -12.46 29.21
CA ILE A 119 0.50 -13.27 28.55
C ILE A 119 1.25 -12.45 27.50
N VAL A 120 2.52 -12.80 27.26
CA VAL A 120 3.38 -12.24 26.21
C VAL A 120 3.74 -13.35 25.22
N LEU A 121 3.41 -13.16 23.94
CA LEU A 121 3.73 -14.08 22.85
C LEU A 121 4.92 -13.51 22.06
N ALA A 122 6.03 -14.25 21.97
CA ALA A 122 7.25 -13.75 21.34
C ALA A 122 7.97 -14.82 20.51
N TYR A 123 8.75 -14.38 19.53
CA TYR A 123 9.71 -15.23 18.81
C TYR A 123 11.14 -15.02 19.33
N ASP A 124 12.01 -15.98 19.05
CA ASP A 124 13.45 -15.89 19.34
C ASP A 124 14.17 -14.97 18.34
N GLY A 125 14.05 -13.66 18.54
CA GLY A 125 14.69 -12.62 17.71
C GLY A 125 16.16 -12.32 18.04
N GLY A 126 16.78 -13.10 18.92
CA GLY A 126 18.15 -12.88 19.40
C GLY A 126 18.25 -11.92 20.60
N ASP A 127 19.48 -11.75 21.09
CA ASP A 127 19.77 -10.96 22.30
C ASP A 127 19.31 -9.50 22.14
N GLY A 128 18.33 -9.09 22.95
CA GLY A 128 17.95 -7.68 23.12
C GLY A 128 16.62 -7.26 22.49
N VAL A 129 15.91 -8.13 21.77
CA VAL A 129 14.54 -7.81 21.27
C VAL A 129 13.56 -7.68 22.43
N LEU A 130 13.64 -8.60 23.40
CA LEU A 130 12.82 -8.64 24.60
C LEU A 130 13.70 -8.81 25.84
N ALA A 131 13.50 -7.95 26.84
CA ALA A 131 14.12 -8.09 28.16
C ALA A 131 13.42 -9.21 28.96
N TYR A 132 13.68 -10.48 28.61
CA TYR A 132 12.94 -11.64 29.10
C TYR A 132 12.89 -11.73 30.64
N ASP A 133 14.01 -11.55 31.33
CA ASP A 133 14.09 -11.66 32.79
C ASP A 133 13.24 -10.60 33.52
N GLU A 134 13.11 -9.41 32.93
CA GLU A 134 12.29 -8.33 33.44
C GLU A 134 10.81 -8.50 33.07
N VAL A 135 10.52 -8.83 31.81
CA VAL A 135 9.14 -8.97 31.32
C VAL A 135 8.44 -10.20 31.90
N SER A 136 9.17 -11.29 32.16
CA SER A 136 8.63 -12.49 32.84
C SER A 136 8.24 -12.25 34.31
N GLN A 137 8.59 -11.10 34.89
CA GLN A 137 8.09 -10.68 36.21
C GLN A 137 6.73 -9.98 36.12
N ILE A 138 6.29 -9.60 34.91
CA ILE A 138 5.01 -8.92 34.65
C ILE A 138 3.95 -9.96 34.30
N ALA A 139 4.23 -10.82 33.31
CA ALA A 139 3.33 -11.88 32.84
C ALA A 139 4.13 -13.07 32.30
N PRO A 140 3.54 -14.28 32.18
CA PRO A 140 4.16 -15.40 31.48
C PRO A 140 4.58 -15.02 30.06
N VAL A 141 5.82 -15.35 29.69
CA VAL A 141 6.40 -15.06 28.37
C VAL A 141 6.62 -16.36 27.63
N VAL A 142 5.84 -16.59 26.58
CA VAL A 142 5.97 -17.76 25.71
C VAL A 142 6.86 -17.37 24.54
N VAL A 143 8.06 -17.95 24.48
CA VAL A 143 9.02 -17.73 23.39
C VAL A 143 9.08 -18.96 22.50
N THR A 144 8.71 -18.82 21.23
CA THR A 144 8.86 -19.89 20.25
C THR A 144 10.25 -19.95 19.65
N SER A 145 10.71 -21.16 19.34
CA SER A 145 11.92 -21.45 18.57
C SER A 145 11.65 -21.58 17.07
N LEU A 146 10.38 -21.48 16.65
CA LEU A 146 9.99 -21.51 15.25
C LEU A 146 10.49 -20.26 14.53
N SER A 147 10.77 -20.43 13.24
CA SER A 147 11.07 -19.31 12.36
C SER A 147 9.79 -18.52 12.10
N VAL A 148 9.87 -17.20 12.22
CA VAL A 148 8.78 -16.29 11.83
C VAL A 148 8.38 -16.46 10.36
N GLN A 149 9.22 -17.10 9.54
CA GLN A 149 8.97 -17.36 8.13
C GLN A 149 8.03 -18.57 7.88
N ASP A 150 7.78 -19.41 8.89
CA ASP A 150 6.91 -20.59 8.81
C ASP A 150 5.58 -20.26 9.48
N TRP A 151 4.73 -19.52 8.75
CA TRP A 151 3.49 -18.97 9.31
C TRP A 151 2.52 -20.06 9.77
N GLU A 152 2.42 -21.19 9.04
CA GLU A 152 1.52 -22.29 9.40
C GLU A 152 1.90 -22.90 10.75
N ARG A 153 3.16 -23.30 10.92
CA ARG A 153 3.61 -23.89 12.19
C ARG A 153 3.57 -22.89 13.33
N THR A 154 3.90 -21.64 13.05
CA THR A 154 3.90 -20.58 14.06
C THR A 154 2.47 -20.28 14.51
N THR A 155 1.52 -20.20 13.59
CA THR A 155 0.08 -20.03 13.89
C THR A 155 -0.47 -21.24 14.63
N GLN A 156 -0.10 -22.46 14.25
CA GLN A 156 -0.47 -23.67 15.00
C GLN A 156 0.02 -23.60 16.45
N PHE A 157 1.27 -23.22 16.65
CA PHE A 157 1.86 -23.10 17.98
C PHE A 157 1.10 -22.07 18.82
N TRP A 158 0.76 -20.91 18.25
CA TRP A 158 -0.03 -19.91 18.97
C TRP A 158 -1.47 -20.37 19.26
N ALA A 159 -2.08 -21.14 18.36
CA ALA A 159 -3.37 -21.76 18.60
C ALA A 159 -3.32 -22.74 19.78
N GLU A 160 -2.26 -23.55 19.90
CA GLU A 160 -2.06 -24.46 21.03
C GLU A 160 -1.79 -23.71 22.35
N VAL A 161 -1.07 -22.58 22.30
CA VAL A 161 -0.84 -21.71 23.46
C VAL A 161 -2.14 -21.08 23.97
N LEU A 162 -3.04 -20.69 23.05
CA LEU A 162 -4.29 -20.00 23.38
C LEU A 162 -5.51 -20.92 23.50
N GLY A 163 -5.37 -22.23 23.22
CA GLY A 163 -6.47 -23.19 23.23
C GLY A 163 -7.48 -22.98 22.08
N GLU A 164 -7.00 -22.52 20.92
CA GLU A 164 -7.76 -22.15 19.73
C GLU A 164 -7.46 -23.10 18.54
N GLU A 165 -7.11 -24.36 18.79
CA GLU A 165 -6.70 -25.30 17.74
C GLU A 165 -7.82 -25.58 16.72
N GLU A 166 -9.09 -25.52 17.15
CA GLU A 166 -10.24 -25.64 16.23
C GLU A 166 -10.32 -24.47 15.24
N ARG A 167 -9.99 -23.25 15.70
CA ARG A 167 -9.94 -22.05 14.85
C ARG A 167 -8.81 -22.15 13.84
N PHE A 168 -7.63 -22.57 14.27
CA PHE A 168 -6.52 -22.83 13.37
C PHE A 168 -6.85 -23.90 12.32
N GLN A 169 -7.58 -24.95 12.69
CA GLN A 169 -8.03 -25.95 11.71
C GLN A 169 -9.00 -25.34 10.67
N GLN A 170 -9.90 -24.44 11.08
CA GLN A 170 -10.78 -23.73 10.15
C GLN A 170 -9.99 -22.84 9.19
N MET A 171 -8.99 -22.10 9.70
CA MET A 171 -8.10 -21.28 8.88
C MET A 171 -7.37 -22.13 7.83
N GLN A 172 -6.81 -23.29 8.24
CA GLN A 172 -6.18 -24.23 7.30
C GLN A 172 -7.15 -24.78 6.26
N ASP A 173 -8.36 -25.19 6.67
CA ASP A 173 -9.36 -25.72 5.76
C ASP A 173 -9.73 -24.68 4.69
N THR A 174 -9.85 -23.41 5.08
CA THR A 174 -10.08 -22.29 4.16
C THR A 174 -8.89 -22.07 3.22
N TYR A 175 -7.67 -21.95 3.75
CA TYR A 175 -6.45 -21.71 2.96
C TYR A 175 -6.25 -22.81 1.90
N TYR A 176 -6.27 -24.07 2.30
CA TYR A 176 -6.12 -25.20 1.37
C TYR A 176 -7.33 -25.39 0.45
N GLY A 177 -8.53 -24.98 0.87
CA GLY A 177 -9.70 -24.90 0.01
C GLY A 177 -9.50 -23.92 -1.16
N ARG A 178 -8.99 -22.72 -0.87
CA ARG A 178 -8.67 -21.70 -1.88
C ARG A 178 -7.54 -22.15 -2.80
N ILE A 179 -6.50 -22.80 -2.28
CA ILE A 179 -5.44 -23.40 -3.10
C ILE A 179 -6.01 -24.45 -4.05
N ALA A 180 -6.89 -25.34 -3.57
CA ALA A 180 -7.50 -26.35 -4.43
C ALA A 180 -8.36 -25.71 -5.53
N GLN A 181 -9.10 -24.65 -5.22
CA GLN A 181 -9.84 -23.87 -6.21
C GLN A 181 -8.91 -23.25 -7.25
N LEU A 182 -7.80 -22.65 -6.82
CA LEU A 182 -6.80 -22.07 -7.72
C LEU A 182 -6.21 -23.14 -8.64
N GLN A 183 -5.80 -24.29 -8.09
CA GLN A 183 -5.29 -25.43 -8.86
C GLN A 183 -6.26 -25.91 -9.93
N GLU A 184 -7.57 -25.92 -9.65
CA GLU A 184 -8.60 -26.28 -10.64
C GLU A 184 -8.82 -25.19 -11.70
N ALA A 185 -8.61 -23.92 -11.35
CA ALA A 185 -8.78 -22.77 -12.24
C ALA A 185 -7.57 -22.52 -13.17
N LEU A 186 -6.37 -22.96 -12.78
CA LEU A 186 -5.16 -22.74 -13.57
C LEU A 186 -5.27 -23.39 -14.97
N PRO A 187 -4.88 -22.67 -16.04
CA PRO A 187 -4.98 -23.17 -17.41
C PRO A 187 -3.87 -24.17 -17.79
N PHE A 188 -2.99 -24.51 -16.85
CA PHE A 188 -1.82 -25.38 -17.00
C PHE A 188 -1.60 -26.23 -15.75
N ASP A 189 -0.73 -27.23 -15.85
CA ASP A 189 -0.27 -27.99 -14.68
C ASP A 189 0.80 -27.15 -13.94
N PRO A 190 0.56 -26.70 -12.69
CA PRO A 190 1.50 -25.85 -11.97
C PRO A 190 2.87 -26.54 -11.77
N ALA A 191 2.91 -27.87 -11.71
CA ALA A 191 4.16 -28.61 -11.54
C ALA A 191 5.08 -28.56 -12.77
N GLU A 192 4.57 -28.12 -13.93
CA GLU A 192 5.34 -27.93 -15.16
C GLU A 192 5.77 -26.46 -15.39
N VAL A 193 5.44 -25.55 -14.46
CA VAL A 193 5.69 -24.10 -14.58
C VAL A 193 6.67 -23.65 -13.49
N GLU A 194 7.83 -23.13 -13.90
CA GLU A 194 8.82 -22.54 -12.99
C GLU A 194 8.46 -21.08 -12.66
N VAL A 195 8.14 -20.80 -11.40
CA VAL A 195 7.86 -19.45 -10.90
C VAL A 195 9.10 -18.87 -10.22
N SER A 196 9.60 -17.76 -10.76
CA SER A 196 10.71 -16.98 -10.20
C SER A 196 10.18 -15.87 -9.28
N LEU A 197 10.84 -15.65 -8.14
CA LEU A 197 10.54 -14.53 -7.24
C LEU A 197 11.76 -13.65 -7.06
N THR A 198 11.60 -12.38 -7.41
CA THR A 198 12.69 -11.41 -7.39
C THR A 198 12.21 -10.11 -6.75
N THR A 199 13.08 -9.49 -5.97
CA THR A 199 12.93 -8.08 -5.59
C THR A 199 13.99 -7.24 -6.28
N ALA A 200 13.59 -6.03 -6.64
CA ALA A 200 14.51 -5.00 -7.10
C ALA A 200 14.26 -3.76 -6.25
N MET A 201 15.28 -3.37 -5.51
CA MET A 201 15.22 -2.31 -4.52
C MET A 201 16.40 -1.36 -4.69
N THR A 202 16.34 -0.22 -4.03
CA THR A 202 17.40 0.81 -4.06
C THR A 202 18.79 0.28 -3.71
N TYR A 203 18.86 -0.80 -2.93
CA TYR A 203 20.09 -1.42 -2.46
C TYR A 203 20.48 -2.73 -3.17
N GLY A 204 19.71 -3.19 -4.17
CA GLY A 204 20.10 -4.31 -5.01
C GLY A 204 18.96 -5.22 -5.47
N ILE A 205 19.36 -6.35 -6.07
CA ILE A 205 18.45 -7.36 -6.61
C ILE A 205 18.58 -8.61 -5.75
N THR A 206 17.44 -9.12 -5.28
CA THR A 206 17.41 -10.29 -4.39
C THR A 206 16.46 -11.33 -4.94
N LEU A 207 16.93 -12.57 -5.07
CA LEU A 207 16.11 -13.73 -5.36
C LEU A 207 15.57 -14.31 -4.06
N TRP A 208 14.33 -14.80 -4.08
CA TRP A 208 13.72 -15.48 -2.95
C TRP A 208 13.74 -16.98 -3.16
N MET A 209 14.37 -17.68 -2.21
CA MET A 209 14.61 -19.12 -2.31
C MET A 209 13.32 -19.90 -1.99
N ASP A 210 13.30 -21.18 -2.34
CA ASP A 210 12.17 -22.11 -2.12
C ASP A 210 11.82 -22.34 -0.63
N ASN A 211 12.69 -21.97 0.29
CA ASN A 211 12.43 -21.95 1.74
C ASN A 211 11.96 -20.58 2.29
N SER A 212 11.67 -19.58 1.44
CA SER A 212 11.02 -18.33 1.84
C SER A 212 9.49 -18.48 2.01
N PRO A 213 8.82 -17.63 2.81
CA PRO A 213 7.38 -17.77 3.07
C PRO A 213 6.52 -17.76 1.81
N GLN A 214 6.76 -16.81 0.91
CA GLN A 214 6.05 -16.68 -0.35
C GLN A 214 6.30 -17.87 -1.29
N SER A 215 7.51 -18.46 -1.24
CA SER A 215 7.77 -19.70 -1.98
C SER A 215 7.01 -20.88 -1.41
N LYS A 216 6.71 -20.92 -0.11
CA LYS A 216 5.90 -21.99 0.49
C LYS A 216 4.47 -21.97 -0.02
N ILE A 217 3.89 -20.78 -0.17
CA ILE A 217 2.55 -20.63 -0.77
C ILE A 217 2.55 -21.16 -2.21
N LEU A 218 3.58 -20.85 -2.99
CA LEU A 218 3.73 -21.38 -4.36
C LEU A 218 3.94 -22.90 -4.38
N GLU A 219 4.69 -23.44 -3.42
CA GLU A 219 4.86 -24.89 -3.23
C GLU A 219 3.52 -25.57 -2.93
N ASP A 220 2.68 -24.96 -2.07
CA ASP A 220 1.35 -25.50 -1.74
C ASP A 220 0.41 -25.51 -2.96
N VAL A 221 0.48 -24.49 -3.81
CA VAL A 221 -0.21 -24.47 -5.11
C VAL A 221 0.37 -25.50 -6.08
N GLY A 222 1.62 -25.91 -5.89
CA GLY A 222 2.29 -26.96 -6.66
C GLY A 222 3.19 -26.44 -7.76
N PHE A 223 3.58 -25.16 -7.73
CA PHE A 223 4.49 -24.57 -8.70
C PHE A 223 5.91 -25.13 -8.58
N ALA A 224 6.59 -25.28 -9.71
CA ALA A 224 8.02 -25.54 -9.72
C ALA A 224 8.81 -24.24 -9.44
N ARG A 225 10.05 -24.39 -9.00
CA ARG A 225 10.99 -23.29 -8.73
C ARG A 225 12.20 -23.42 -9.65
N PRO A 226 12.73 -22.31 -10.21
CA PRO A 226 14.00 -22.36 -10.94
C PRO A 226 15.11 -22.96 -10.09
N GLU A 227 15.99 -23.79 -10.67
CA GLU A 227 17.12 -24.44 -9.95
C GLU A 227 18.00 -23.42 -9.20
N ALA A 228 18.13 -22.21 -9.73
CA ALA A 228 18.88 -21.11 -9.12
C ALA A 228 18.24 -20.55 -7.83
N GLN A 229 16.98 -20.87 -7.57
CA GLN A 229 16.19 -20.43 -6.42
C GLN A 229 15.75 -21.62 -5.54
N THR A 230 16.42 -22.76 -5.66
CA THR A 230 16.19 -23.94 -4.81
C THR A 230 17.36 -24.16 -3.86
N VAL A 231 17.08 -24.44 -2.59
CA VAL A 231 18.10 -24.78 -1.59
C VAL A 231 17.91 -26.20 -1.03
N ASP A 232 19.00 -26.96 -0.99
CA ASP A 232 19.01 -28.32 -0.41
C ASP A 232 19.11 -28.32 1.13
N ASP A 233 19.65 -27.24 1.70
CA ASP A 233 19.88 -27.10 3.13
C ASP A 233 18.75 -26.30 3.76
N PRO A 234 17.92 -26.89 4.64
CA PRO A 234 16.83 -26.18 5.31
C PRO A 234 17.30 -25.04 6.22
N GLU A 235 18.59 -25.00 6.59
CA GLU A 235 19.19 -23.89 7.37
C GLU A 235 19.80 -22.80 6.47
N ALA A 236 19.71 -22.91 5.13
CA ALA A 236 20.22 -21.89 4.21
C ALA A 236 19.39 -20.60 4.30
N ASP A 237 20.03 -19.48 3.95
CA ASP A 237 19.35 -18.19 3.81
C ASP A 237 18.20 -18.31 2.80
N TYR A 238 17.05 -17.74 3.14
CA TYR A 238 15.84 -17.76 2.31
C TYR A 238 15.86 -16.72 1.18
N TRP A 239 16.99 -16.05 1.00
CA TRP A 239 17.21 -15.03 -0.01
C TRP A 239 18.63 -15.09 -0.55
N LEU A 240 18.83 -14.62 -1.78
CA LEU A 240 20.13 -14.55 -2.42
C LEU A 240 20.27 -13.22 -3.17
N ASN A 241 21.20 -12.37 -2.71
CA ASN A 241 21.56 -11.16 -3.45
C ASN A 241 22.36 -11.53 -4.71
N ILE A 242 21.89 -11.05 -5.85
CA ILE A 242 22.51 -11.25 -7.15
C ILE A 242 22.98 -9.91 -7.73
N SER A 243 23.88 -9.97 -8.70
CA SER A 243 24.26 -8.81 -9.49
C SER A 243 23.67 -8.91 -10.89
N GLU A 244 23.79 -7.83 -11.67
CA GLU A 244 23.44 -7.84 -13.08
C GLU A 244 24.16 -8.94 -13.89
N GLU A 245 25.36 -9.37 -13.46
CA GLU A 245 26.12 -10.44 -14.14
C GLU A 245 25.50 -11.82 -13.99
N THR A 246 24.63 -12.00 -12.99
CA THR A 246 23.95 -13.27 -12.67
C THR A 246 22.43 -13.13 -12.76
N LEU A 247 21.94 -12.15 -13.52
CA LEU A 247 20.52 -11.84 -13.63
C LEU A 247 19.70 -12.94 -14.31
N ASP A 248 20.36 -13.83 -15.06
CA ASP A 248 19.76 -15.02 -15.63
C ASP A 248 19.19 -15.99 -14.58
N MET A 249 19.66 -15.90 -13.33
CA MET A 249 19.11 -16.66 -12.18
C MET A 249 17.69 -16.20 -11.78
N ALA A 250 17.26 -15.01 -12.21
CA ALA A 250 15.91 -14.48 -11.99
C ALA A 250 14.91 -14.95 -13.06
N ASN A 251 15.34 -15.76 -14.03
CA ASN A 251 14.46 -16.25 -15.09
C ASN A 251 13.55 -17.40 -14.58
N GLY A 252 12.45 -17.62 -15.28
CA GLY A 252 11.48 -18.70 -15.06
C GLY A 252 10.49 -18.75 -16.23
N ASP A 253 9.43 -19.54 -16.11
CA ASP A 253 8.29 -19.46 -17.03
C ASP A 253 7.38 -18.27 -16.66
N ILE A 254 7.33 -17.95 -15.37
CA ILE A 254 6.65 -16.78 -14.77
C ILE A 254 7.61 -16.10 -13.79
N ALA A 255 7.58 -14.78 -13.70
CA ALA A 255 8.33 -14.05 -12.68
C ALA A 255 7.43 -13.03 -11.96
N TYR A 256 7.44 -13.09 -10.62
CA TYR A 256 6.90 -12.02 -9.79
C TYR A 256 8.02 -11.11 -9.31
N LEU A 257 7.81 -9.80 -9.50
CA LEU A 257 8.70 -8.73 -9.10
C LEU A 257 8.02 -7.86 -8.06
N PHE A 258 8.65 -7.61 -6.92
CA PHE A 258 8.10 -6.77 -5.85
C PHE A 258 9.20 -6.02 -5.11
N ALA A 259 8.83 -5.12 -4.21
CA ALA A 259 9.75 -4.39 -3.32
C ALA A 259 9.26 -4.46 -1.87
N TYR A 260 9.97 -3.79 -0.97
CA TYR A 260 9.58 -3.67 0.43
C TYR A 260 8.32 -2.79 0.59
N SER A 261 7.36 -3.23 1.42
CA SER A 261 6.21 -2.39 1.80
C SER A 261 6.60 -1.45 2.93
N THR A 262 6.17 -0.19 2.86
CA THR A 262 6.45 0.81 3.91
C THR A 262 5.36 1.88 3.92
N THR A 263 5.08 2.42 5.11
CA THR A 263 4.20 3.59 5.28
C THR A 263 4.93 4.91 5.03
N ASP A 264 6.26 4.88 4.90
CA ASP A 264 7.06 6.04 4.53
C ASP A 264 6.99 6.29 3.01
N LEU A 265 6.27 7.34 2.62
CA LEU A 265 6.01 7.66 1.22
C LEU A 265 7.26 8.01 0.42
N ASP A 266 8.29 8.59 1.06
CA ASP A 266 9.54 8.91 0.37
C ASP A 266 10.27 7.61 0.03
N ILE A 267 10.33 6.67 0.98
CA ILE A 267 10.91 5.34 0.76
C ILE A 267 10.07 4.56 -0.26
N ALA A 268 8.75 4.58 -0.17
CA ALA A 268 7.87 3.90 -1.12
C ALA A 268 8.07 4.42 -2.56
N ALA A 269 8.26 5.73 -2.73
CA ALA A 269 8.55 6.34 -4.02
C ALA A 269 9.94 5.93 -4.55
N GLU A 270 10.97 5.92 -3.69
CA GLU A 270 12.31 5.46 -4.06
C GLU A 270 12.33 4.00 -4.50
N GLU A 271 11.64 3.11 -3.77
CA GLU A 271 11.56 1.68 -4.12
C GLU A 271 10.72 1.44 -5.39
N SER A 272 9.66 2.22 -5.59
CA SER A 272 8.88 2.19 -6.84
C SER A 272 9.74 2.59 -8.05
N GLN A 273 10.57 3.63 -7.90
CA GLN A 273 11.53 4.02 -8.94
C GLN A 273 12.58 2.92 -9.19
N ALA A 274 13.07 2.26 -8.13
CA ALA A 274 14.04 1.17 -8.26
C ALA A 274 13.48 -0.02 -9.07
N ILE A 275 12.20 -0.36 -8.88
CA ILE A 275 11.51 -1.37 -9.70
C ILE A 275 11.47 -0.92 -11.17
N GLN A 276 11.09 0.34 -11.45
CA GLN A 276 11.00 0.86 -12.81
C GLN A 276 12.37 0.86 -13.52
N ASP A 277 13.41 1.31 -12.84
CA ASP A 277 14.79 1.31 -13.33
C ASP A 277 15.27 -0.12 -13.63
N PHE A 278 14.91 -1.07 -12.76
CA PHE A 278 15.21 -2.48 -12.96
C PHE A 278 14.46 -3.06 -14.16
N GLN A 279 13.17 -2.73 -14.32
CA GLN A 279 12.39 -3.14 -15.49
C GLN A 279 12.96 -2.56 -16.78
N ALA A 280 13.50 -1.35 -16.77
CA ALA A 280 14.15 -0.73 -17.93
C ALA A 280 15.53 -1.34 -18.26
N ASN A 281 16.11 -2.16 -17.39
CA ASN A 281 17.45 -2.72 -17.57
C ASN A 281 17.54 -3.63 -18.81
N PRO A 282 18.47 -3.40 -19.76
CA PRO A 282 18.60 -4.23 -20.96
C PRO A 282 18.89 -5.71 -20.69
N LEU A 283 19.55 -6.03 -19.56
CA LEU A 283 19.80 -7.41 -19.16
C LEU A 283 18.51 -8.09 -18.67
N TRP A 284 17.69 -7.36 -17.90
CA TRP A 284 16.35 -7.83 -17.50
C TRP A 284 15.49 -8.08 -18.73
N GLN A 285 15.40 -7.10 -19.62
CA GLN A 285 14.67 -7.20 -20.91
C GLN A 285 15.17 -8.32 -21.83
N SER A 286 16.37 -8.86 -21.59
CA SER A 286 16.92 -9.97 -22.36
C SER A 286 16.46 -11.35 -21.88
N LEU A 287 15.88 -11.46 -20.68
CA LEU A 287 15.38 -12.71 -20.12
C LEU A 287 14.15 -13.21 -20.90
N SER A 288 14.00 -14.54 -21.00
CA SER A 288 12.89 -15.13 -21.75
C SER A 288 11.54 -14.80 -21.11
N VAL A 289 11.46 -14.84 -19.77
CA VAL A 289 10.23 -14.51 -19.03
C VAL A 289 9.71 -13.11 -19.34
N VAL A 290 10.62 -12.14 -19.54
CA VAL A 290 10.28 -10.75 -19.91
C VAL A 290 9.85 -10.67 -21.36
N GLN A 291 10.55 -11.34 -22.27
CA GLN A 291 10.22 -11.36 -23.70
C GLN A 291 8.87 -12.04 -23.99
N GLU A 292 8.49 -12.98 -23.15
CA GLU A 292 7.22 -13.70 -23.23
C GLU A 292 6.06 -12.95 -22.57
N GLY A 293 6.35 -11.86 -21.82
CA GLY A 293 5.35 -11.03 -21.17
C GLY A 293 4.80 -11.64 -19.86
N ASN A 294 5.50 -12.61 -19.26
CA ASN A 294 5.06 -13.34 -18.07
C ASN A 294 5.66 -12.77 -16.79
N VAL A 295 5.76 -11.44 -16.71
CA VAL A 295 6.26 -10.73 -15.54
C VAL A 295 5.13 -9.94 -14.90
N TYR A 296 4.93 -10.17 -13.61
CA TYR A 296 3.92 -9.49 -12.81
C TYR A 296 4.59 -8.69 -11.71
N VAL A 297 4.30 -7.39 -11.65
CA VAL A 297 4.77 -6.52 -10.57
C VAL A 297 3.73 -6.56 -9.47
N MET A 298 4.15 -6.97 -8.28
CA MET A 298 3.28 -7.14 -7.12
C MET A 298 3.53 -6.05 -6.09
N GLU A 299 2.50 -5.80 -5.29
CA GLU A 299 2.59 -4.90 -4.14
C GLU A 299 3.55 -5.43 -3.07
N GLY A 300 4.02 -4.52 -2.20
CA GLY A 300 5.15 -4.77 -1.32
C GLY A 300 4.94 -5.84 -0.24
N TYR A 301 3.69 -6.24 0.04
CA TYR A 301 3.40 -7.26 1.07
C TYR A 301 3.95 -8.64 0.72
N TRP A 302 4.25 -8.92 -0.56
CA TRP A 302 4.98 -10.12 -0.98
C TRP A 302 6.36 -10.26 -0.30
N TYR A 303 6.95 -9.13 0.11
CA TYR A 303 8.23 -9.11 0.84
C TYR A 303 8.15 -9.80 2.21
N ARG A 304 6.96 -9.82 2.83
CA ARG A 304 6.72 -10.30 4.20
C ARG A 304 5.51 -11.25 4.28
N ALA A 305 5.43 -12.19 3.37
CA ALA A 305 4.37 -13.21 3.24
C ALA A 305 4.31 -14.26 4.38
N ALA A 306 4.48 -13.84 5.63
CA ALA A 306 4.75 -14.67 6.79
C ALA A 306 3.57 -14.78 7.77
N THR A 307 2.36 -14.50 7.30
CA THR A 307 1.13 -14.58 8.11
C THR A 307 -0.02 -15.20 7.30
N TYR A 308 -1.10 -15.61 7.96
CA TYR A 308 -2.27 -16.21 7.32
C TYR A 308 -2.94 -15.24 6.35
N LEU A 309 -3.18 -13.99 6.76
CA LEU A 309 -3.80 -12.98 5.90
C LEU A 309 -2.95 -12.69 4.66
N LEU A 310 -1.64 -12.53 4.84
CA LEU A 310 -0.73 -12.24 3.73
C LEU A 310 -0.59 -13.42 2.77
N ALA A 311 -0.63 -14.65 3.31
CA ALA A 311 -0.65 -15.84 2.46
C ALA A 311 -1.92 -15.91 1.60
N ASN A 312 -3.06 -15.56 2.20
CA ASN A 312 -4.34 -15.51 1.49
C ASN A 312 -4.41 -14.37 0.46
N ARG A 313 -3.79 -13.22 0.74
CA ARG A 313 -3.69 -12.12 -0.23
C ARG A 313 -2.84 -12.49 -1.45
N ILE A 314 -1.74 -13.24 -1.25
CA ILE A 314 -0.97 -13.80 -2.37
C ILE A 314 -1.81 -14.78 -3.19
N ILE A 315 -2.68 -15.58 -2.58
CA ILE A 315 -3.58 -16.45 -3.34
C ILE A 315 -4.51 -15.62 -4.25
N ASP A 316 -5.04 -14.48 -3.79
CA ASP A 316 -5.85 -13.59 -4.64
C ASP A 316 -5.05 -13.06 -5.83
N ASP A 317 -3.80 -12.66 -5.60
CA ASP A 317 -2.91 -12.25 -6.69
C ASP A 317 -2.68 -13.35 -7.72
N LEU A 318 -2.52 -14.59 -7.27
CA LEU A 318 -2.37 -15.74 -8.17
C LEU A 318 -3.64 -15.99 -8.99
N PHE A 319 -4.83 -15.83 -8.39
CA PHE A 319 -6.08 -15.86 -9.15
C PHE A 319 -6.13 -14.76 -10.19
N ALA A 320 -5.84 -13.52 -9.80
CA ALA A 320 -5.92 -12.33 -10.65
C ALA A 320 -4.91 -12.35 -11.81
N THR A 321 -3.72 -12.90 -11.58
CA THR A 321 -2.64 -12.90 -12.58
C THR A 321 -2.64 -14.14 -13.47
N LEU A 322 -3.14 -15.30 -13.00
CA LEU A 322 -2.99 -16.58 -13.70
C LEU A 322 -4.31 -17.19 -14.18
N THR A 323 -5.46 -16.62 -13.82
CA THR A 323 -6.78 -17.20 -14.14
C THR A 323 -7.79 -16.14 -14.58
N ASP A 324 -8.88 -16.58 -15.22
CA ASP A 324 -10.07 -15.76 -15.49
C ASP A 324 -11.20 -16.03 -14.46
N VAL A 325 -10.87 -16.65 -13.33
CA VAL A 325 -11.84 -17.12 -12.31
C VAL A 325 -11.70 -16.26 -11.06
N GLU A 326 -12.80 -15.67 -10.61
CA GLU A 326 -12.85 -15.03 -9.30
C GLU A 326 -12.91 -16.09 -8.19
N PRO A 327 -12.11 -15.95 -7.11
CA PRO A 327 -12.14 -16.90 -6.01
C PRO A 327 -13.48 -16.84 -5.27
N GLU A 328 -13.89 -17.96 -4.67
CA GLU A 328 -15.13 -18.02 -3.88
C GLU A 328 -15.02 -17.26 -2.56
N VAL A 329 -13.80 -17.13 -2.05
CA VAL A 329 -13.45 -16.41 -0.82
C VAL A 329 -12.19 -15.61 -1.13
N THR A 330 -12.22 -14.31 -0.87
CA THR A 330 -11.07 -13.39 -1.01
C THR A 330 -10.37 -13.20 0.33
N TYR A 331 -9.18 -12.60 0.37
CA TYR A 331 -8.55 -12.21 1.63
C TYR A 331 -9.36 -11.17 2.41
N GLU A 332 -10.18 -10.35 1.72
CA GLU A 332 -11.05 -9.34 2.33
C GLU A 332 -12.17 -10.01 3.14
N ASP A 333 -12.76 -11.09 2.61
CA ASP A 333 -13.72 -11.94 3.32
C ASP A 333 -13.10 -12.61 4.56
N LEU A 334 -11.77 -12.69 4.62
CA LEU A 334 -11.01 -13.30 5.71
C LEU A 334 -10.53 -12.28 6.74
N LEU A 335 -10.82 -10.98 6.58
CA LEU A 335 -10.43 -9.99 7.56
C LEU A 335 -11.12 -10.27 8.91
N PRO A 336 -10.41 -10.11 10.05
CA PRO A 336 -11.00 -10.19 11.36
C PRO A 336 -12.24 -9.27 11.48
N GLY A 337 -13.37 -9.84 11.90
CA GLY A 337 -14.66 -9.13 11.95
C GLY A 337 -15.52 -9.24 10.69
N ALA A 338 -14.98 -9.69 9.55
CA ALA A 338 -15.73 -9.85 8.31
C ALA A 338 -16.90 -10.85 8.44
N ALA A 339 -16.79 -11.86 9.32
CA ALA A 339 -17.84 -12.86 9.56
C ALA A 339 -19.04 -12.35 10.38
N ASP A 340 -18.84 -11.32 11.23
CA ASP A 340 -19.96 -10.63 11.89
C ASP A 340 -20.72 -9.73 10.89
N GLU A 341 -20.09 -9.39 9.76
CA GLU A 341 -20.75 -8.76 8.61
C GLU A 341 -21.29 -9.77 7.59
N ALA A 342 -20.70 -10.97 7.48
CA ALA A 342 -21.11 -12.01 6.54
C ALA A 342 -22.35 -12.83 6.96
N SER A 343 -22.84 -12.66 8.20
CA SER A 343 -24.17 -13.17 8.58
C SER A 343 -25.32 -12.40 7.91
N ASP A 344 -25.04 -11.28 7.23
CA ASP A 344 -26.02 -10.52 6.45
C ASP A 344 -25.78 -10.60 4.92
N THR A 345 -24.85 -11.43 4.43
CA THR A 345 -24.51 -11.52 2.99
C THR A 345 -25.05 -12.75 2.26
N GLU A 346 -26.29 -13.16 2.59
CA GLU A 346 -27.14 -13.93 1.66
C GLU A 346 -28.39 -13.15 1.24
N GLU A 347 -28.27 -11.83 1.10
CA GLU A 347 -29.08 -11.01 0.20
C GLU A 347 -28.34 -9.69 0.00
N THR A 348 -28.24 -9.22 -1.24
CA THR A 348 -27.75 -7.86 -1.54
C THR A 348 -28.60 -6.84 -0.78
N ALA A 349 -28.11 -6.39 0.37
CA ALA A 349 -28.68 -5.29 1.14
C ALA A 349 -27.54 -4.35 1.51
N ALA A 350 -27.54 -3.17 0.87
CA ALA A 350 -26.74 -2.02 1.25
C ALA A 350 -26.71 -1.84 2.78
N ALA A 351 -25.57 -1.38 3.31
CA ALA A 351 -25.44 -0.98 4.71
C ALA A 351 -26.71 -0.23 5.17
N THR A 352 -27.33 -0.66 6.27
CA THR A 352 -28.54 -0.01 6.78
C THR A 352 -28.16 1.34 7.38
N CYS A 353 -28.06 2.34 6.52
CA CYS A 353 -27.98 3.72 6.91
C CYS A 353 -29.30 4.17 7.55
N GLU A 354 -29.24 5.20 8.41
CA GLU A 354 -30.44 5.77 9.01
C GLU A 354 -31.43 6.28 7.95
N GLU A 355 -32.71 6.43 8.29
CA GLU A 355 -33.73 6.93 7.36
C GLU A 355 -33.32 8.32 6.82
N GLY A 356 -33.18 8.43 5.49
CA GLY A 356 -32.69 9.64 4.80
C GLY A 356 -31.19 9.65 4.49
N MET A 357 -30.48 8.57 4.81
CA MET A 357 -29.09 8.31 4.44
C MET A 357 -29.02 7.11 3.48
N ARG A 358 -27.94 7.02 2.71
CA ARG A 358 -27.63 5.91 1.82
C ARG A 358 -26.15 5.56 1.89
N ALA A 359 -25.83 4.29 1.67
CA ALA A 359 -24.46 3.80 1.64
C ALA A 359 -23.81 4.14 0.29
N VAL A 360 -22.57 4.62 0.33
CA VAL A 360 -21.74 4.87 -0.85
C VAL A 360 -20.31 4.43 -0.54
N GLU A 361 -19.66 3.79 -1.50
CA GLU A 361 -18.26 3.43 -1.38
C GLU A 361 -17.36 4.64 -1.65
N ASP A 362 -16.43 4.87 -0.73
CA ASP A 362 -15.43 5.91 -0.83
C ASP A 362 -14.26 5.48 -1.73
N ALA A 363 -13.26 6.35 -1.91
CA ALA A 363 -12.11 6.09 -2.78
C ALA A 363 -11.18 4.95 -2.32
N THR A 364 -11.35 4.46 -1.09
CA THR A 364 -10.61 3.33 -0.50
C THR A 364 -11.43 2.04 -0.46
N GLY A 365 -12.68 2.08 -0.94
CA GLY A 365 -13.60 0.94 -0.91
C GLY A 365 -14.41 0.84 0.39
N VAL A 366 -14.29 1.81 1.30
CA VAL A 366 -15.06 1.82 2.55
C VAL A 366 -16.47 2.31 2.28
N SER A 367 -17.48 1.58 2.76
CA SER A 367 -18.88 2.00 2.67
C SER A 367 -19.20 3.05 3.74
N VAL A 368 -19.59 4.25 3.31
CA VAL A 368 -19.94 5.38 4.17
C VAL A 368 -21.41 5.75 3.97
N CYS A 369 -22.13 5.95 5.08
CA CYS A 369 -23.49 6.46 5.04
C CYS A 369 -23.50 7.98 4.83
N VAL A 370 -23.95 8.41 3.65
CA VAL A 370 -24.11 9.83 3.29
C VAL A 370 -25.59 10.19 3.17
N PRO A 371 -25.98 11.48 3.31
CA PRO A 371 -27.37 11.88 3.09
C PRO A 371 -27.86 11.52 1.67
N GLU A 372 -29.13 11.15 1.52
CA GLU A 372 -29.72 10.92 0.18
C GLU A 372 -29.70 12.20 -0.67
N GLU A 373 -29.89 13.36 -0.03
CA GLU A 373 -29.92 14.69 -0.65
C GLU A 373 -29.10 15.69 0.19
N PRO A 374 -27.76 15.65 0.17
CA PRO A 374 -26.92 16.56 0.96
C PRO A 374 -27.15 18.01 0.53
N GLN A 375 -27.30 18.93 1.49
CA GLN A 375 -27.64 20.35 1.26
C GLN A 375 -26.54 21.30 1.77
N ARG A 376 -25.67 20.83 2.64
CA ARG A 376 -24.70 21.62 3.42
C ARG A 376 -23.32 20.98 3.29
N ILE A 377 -22.83 20.98 2.05
CA ILE A 377 -21.62 20.26 1.67
C ILE A 377 -20.39 21.13 1.93
N LEU A 378 -19.39 20.55 2.60
CA LEU A 378 -18.08 21.13 2.77
C LEU A 378 -17.08 20.42 1.86
N ALA A 379 -16.29 21.16 1.08
CA ALA A 379 -15.22 20.59 0.25
C ALA A 379 -13.85 20.94 0.84
N LEU A 380 -13.13 19.95 1.35
CA LEU A 380 -11.84 20.20 2.01
C LEU A 380 -10.65 20.19 1.05
N MET A 381 -10.87 19.78 -0.20
CA MET A 381 -9.87 19.72 -1.25
C MET A 381 -10.29 20.47 -2.52
N GLU A 382 -9.28 20.88 -3.29
CA GLU A 382 -9.46 21.62 -4.53
C GLU A 382 -10.19 20.82 -5.62
N SER A 383 -9.96 19.51 -5.71
CA SER A 383 -10.65 18.63 -6.67
C SER A 383 -12.13 18.44 -6.31
N ASP A 384 -12.45 18.33 -5.02
CA ASP A 384 -13.84 18.25 -4.55
C ASP A 384 -14.58 19.55 -4.82
N LEU A 385 -13.93 20.68 -4.54
CA LEU A 385 -14.49 21.99 -4.82
C LEU A 385 -14.78 22.18 -6.32
N ASP A 386 -13.84 21.80 -7.18
CA ASP A 386 -13.98 21.82 -8.63
C ASP A 386 -15.17 20.95 -9.09
N ALA A 387 -15.25 19.71 -8.59
CA ALA A 387 -16.35 18.79 -8.88
C ALA A 387 -17.72 19.35 -8.48
N LEU A 388 -17.84 19.97 -7.30
CA LEU A 388 -19.09 20.60 -6.86
C LEU A 388 -19.49 21.75 -7.78
N VAL A 389 -18.53 22.61 -8.16
CA VAL A 389 -18.79 23.72 -9.11
C VAL A 389 -19.26 23.18 -10.46
N ALA A 390 -18.63 22.13 -10.99
CA ALA A 390 -19.04 21.50 -12.25
C ALA A 390 -20.47 20.91 -12.20
N LEU A 391 -20.89 20.39 -11.06
CA LEU A 391 -22.26 19.91 -10.82
C LEU A 391 -23.26 21.03 -10.51
N GLY A 392 -22.80 22.29 -10.43
CA GLY A 392 -23.64 23.43 -10.07
C GLY A 392 -24.06 23.44 -8.60
N ILE A 393 -23.30 22.79 -7.73
CA ILE A 393 -23.50 22.78 -6.28
C ILE A 393 -22.63 23.87 -5.64
N GLU A 394 -23.27 24.73 -4.84
CA GLU A 394 -22.58 25.74 -4.02
C GLU A 394 -22.23 25.13 -2.65
N PRO A 395 -20.93 24.91 -2.34
CA PRO A 395 -20.54 24.42 -1.01
C PRO A 395 -20.71 25.50 0.04
N ILE A 396 -20.96 25.10 1.29
CA ILE A 396 -21.08 26.06 2.40
C ILE A 396 -19.70 26.52 2.91
N GLY A 397 -18.64 25.80 2.57
CA GLY A 397 -17.28 26.18 2.89
C GLY A 397 -16.22 25.34 2.18
N THR A 398 -15.00 25.87 2.15
CA THR A 398 -13.82 25.23 1.56
C THR A 398 -12.54 25.62 2.28
N THR A 399 -11.45 24.90 2.05
CA THR A 399 -10.11 25.32 2.45
C THR A 399 -9.47 26.25 1.40
N ASN A 400 -8.34 26.86 1.76
CA ASN A 400 -7.48 27.53 0.77
C ASN A 400 -6.95 26.55 -0.27
N GLY A 401 -6.72 27.04 -1.48
CA GLY A 401 -6.07 26.27 -2.54
C GLY A 401 -4.60 26.00 -2.23
N ARG A 402 -4.05 24.98 -2.89
CA ARG A 402 -2.66 24.57 -2.69
C ARG A 402 -1.69 25.73 -2.92
N GLY A 403 -0.86 26.04 -1.92
CA GLY A 403 0.13 27.11 -1.98
C GLY A 403 -0.47 28.53 -2.08
N GLN A 404 -1.76 28.70 -1.76
CA GLN A 404 -2.48 29.96 -1.90
C GLN A 404 -3.06 30.43 -0.56
N PRO A 405 -3.18 31.75 -0.34
CA PRO A 405 -3.84 32.31 0.84
C PRO A 405 -5.36 32.45 0.67
N THR A 406 -5.91 31.91 -0.41
CA THR A 406 -7.32 31.97 -0.83
C THR A 406 -7.71 30.60 -1.42
N PRO A 407 -9.00 30.31 -1.62
CA PRO A 407 -9.44 29.18 -2.44
C PRO A 407 -8.79 29.18 -3.83
N PRO A 408 -8.79 28.03 -4.53
CA PRO A 408 -8.22 27.91 -5.86
C PRO A 408 -8.66 29.06 -6.78
N ARG A 409 -7.69 29.83 -7.28
CA ARG A 409 -7.95 31.07 -8.05
C ARG A 409 -8.94 30.88 -9.19
N TYR A 410 -8.80 29.79 -9.92
CA TYR A 410 -9.62 29.52 -11.09
C TYR A 410 -11.10 29.24 -10.78
N LEU A 411 -11.45 29.02 -9.51
CA LEU A 411 -12.83 28.85 -9.06
C LEU A 411 -13.38 30.09 -8.36
N GLN A 412 -12.58 31.14 -8.09
CA GLN A 412 -12.98 32.23 -7.20
C GLN A 412 -14.27 32.94 -7.60
N ASP A 413 -14.56 33.06 -8.90
CA ASP A 413 -15.78 33.70 -9.39
C ASP A 413 -17.05 32.91 -9.03
N GLU A 414 -16.92 31.61 -8.75
CA GLU A 414 -18.00 30.70 -8.36
C GLU A 414 -18.15 30.57 -6.83
N LEU A 415 -17.32 31.25 -6.04
CA LEU A 415 -17.25 31.11 -4.57
C LEU A 415 -17.82 32.30 -3.80
N GLU A 416 -18.68 33.12 -4.43
CA GLU A 416 -19.33 34.24 -3.73
C GLU A 416 -20.24 33.73 -2.60
N GLY A 417 -19.80 33.89 -1.35
CA GLY A 417 -20.57 33.48 -0.16
C GLY A 417 -20.10 32.18 0.49
N VAL A 418 -19.12 31.50 -0.10
CA VAL A 418 -18.49 30.29 0.45
C VAL A 418 -17.50 30.69 1.56
N GLU A 419 -17.62 30.05 2.73
CA GLU A 419 -16.75 30.35 3.88
C GLU A 419 -15.41 29.60 3.78
N ILE A 420 -14.31 30.28 4.12
CA ILE A 420 -12.98 29.67 4.13
C ILE A 420 -12.72 29.07 5.50
N VAL A 421 -12.63 27.75 5.59
CA VAL A 421 -12.50 27.00 6.85
C VAL A 421 -11.07 26.57 7.17
N GLY A 422 -10.05 27.24 6.66
CA GLY A 422 -8.65 26.95 7.02
C GLY A 422 -7.71 26.81 5.83
N GLU A 423 -6.55 26.21 6.08
CA GLU A 423 -5.50 26.02 5.07
C GLU A 423 -5.66 24.67 4.38
N PHE A 424 -5.02 24.55 3.21
CA PHE A 424 -4.93 23.29 2.48
C PHE A 424 -4.37 22.17 3.38
N TYR A 425 -5.03 21.01 3.43
CA TYR A 425 -4.80 19.89 4.37
C TYR A 425 -4.88 20.22 5.87
N ASN A 426 -5.27 21.44 6.25
CA ASN A 426 -5.32 21.87 7.65
C ASN A 426 -6.62 22.67 7.91
N PRO A 427 -7.79 22.00 7.87
CA PRO A 427 -9.06 22.64 8.19
C PRO A 427 -9.11 23.08 9.67
N ASN A 428 -9.73 24.22 9.91
CA ASN A 428 -10.04 24.72 11.23
C ASN A 428 -11.36 24.10 11.72
N LEU A 429 -11.25 23.10 12.59
CA LEU A 429 -12.39 22.32 13.06
C LEU A 429 -13.45 23.13 13.81
N GLU A 430 -13.07 24.21 14.51
CA GLU A 430 -14.06 25.09 15.14
C GLU A 430 -14.92 25.81 14.09
N GLN A 431 -14.32 26.18 12.95
CA GLN A 431 -15.05 26.79 11.83
C GLN A 431 -15.89 25.76 11.10
N VAL A 432 -15.35 24.56 10.85
CA VAL A 432 -16.10 23.43 10.26
C VAL A 432 -17.35 23.13 11.10
N LEU A 433 -17.19 22.96 12.41
CA LEU A 433 -18.31 22.74 13.33
C LEU A 433 -19.32 23.90 13.33
N ALA A 434 -18.84 25.16 13.25
CA ALA A 434 -19.72 26.33 13.22
C ALA A 434 -20.55 26.43 11.94
N LEU A 435 -20.09 25.82 10.85
CA LEU A 435 -20.83 25.74 9.60
C LEU A 435 -21.92 24.68 9.60
N ASP A 436 -21.97 23.74 10.55
CA ASP A 436 -23.02 22.71 10.64
C ASP A 436 -23.24 21.98 9.29
N PRO A 437 -22.20 21.34 8.71
CA PRO A 437 -22.33 20.60 7.46
C PRO A 437 -23.17 19.34 7.62
N ASP A 438 -23.77 18.86 6.54
CA ASP A 438 -24.43 17.54 6.48
C ASP A 438 -23.64 16.50 5.69
N LEU A 439 -22.59 16.93 4.97
CA LEU A 439 -21.62 16.08 4.29
C LEU A 439 -20.28 16.83 4.18
N ILE A 440 -19.19 16.12 4.45
CA ILE A 440 -17.83 16.61 4.29
C ILE A 440 -17.13 15.75 3.25
N LEU A 441 -16.74 16.38 2.14
CA LEU A 441 -15.89 15.76 1.11
C LEU A 441 -14.44 16.06 1.43
N PHE A 442 -13.61 15.03 1.45
CA PHE A 442 -12.16 15.19 1.52
C PHE A 442 -11.49 14.25 0.52
N GLY A 443 -10.64 14.79 -0.34
CA GLY A 443 -9.80 14.00 -1.23
C GLY A 443 -8.40 13.74 -0.65
N GLY A 444 -8.02 12.48 -0.46
CA GLY A 444 -6.63 12.13 -0.14
C GLY A 444 -6.26 12.33 1.33
N TYR A 445 -4.96 12.46 1.61
CA TYR A 445 -4.42 12.25 2.95
C TYR A 445 -4.82 13.36 3.94
N THR A 446 -5.58 12.97 4.97
CA THR A 446 -5.88 13.78 6.15
C THR A 446 -5.32 13.06 7.37
N ASN A 447 -4.79 13.81 8.33
CA ASN A 447 -4.38 13.25 9.62
C ASN A 447 -5.58 12.55 10.30
N GLU A 448 -5.42 11.34 10.81
CA GLU A 448 -6.50 10.54 11.41
C GLU A 448 -7.21 11.23 12.59
N ASP A 449 -6.48 11.97 13.43
CA ASP A 449 -7.10 12.74 14.51
C ASP A 449 -8.07 13.80 13.94
N VAL A 450 -7.70 14.40 12.81
CA VAL A 450 -8.54 15.38 12.11
C VAL A 450 -9.72 14.68 11.45
N LEU A 451 -9.51 13.52 10.81
CA LEU A 451 -10.58 12.74 10.18
C LEU A 451 -11.62 12.24 11.20
N ALA A 452 -11.18 11.72 12.35
CA ALA A 452 -12.07 11.33 13.44
C ALA A 452 -12.88 12.53 13.94
N GLN A 453 -12.24 13.69 14.10
CA GLN A 453 -12.93 14.93 14.51
C GLN A 453 -13.91 15.45 13.45
N LEU A 454 -13.62 15.29 12.15
CA LEU A 454 -14.56 15.63 11.08
C LEU A 454 -15.78 14.69 11.08
N ASN A 455 -15.56 13.38 11.27
CA ASN A 455 -16.63 12.39 11.40
C ASN A 455 -17.55 12.62 12.60
N GLU A 456 -17.05 13.21 13.70
CA GLU A 456 -17.89 13.65 14.82
C GLU A 456 -18.79 14.85 14.45
N ILE A 457 -18.44 15.63 13.42
CA ILE A 457 -19.19 16.81 12.98
C ILE A 457 -20.28 16.43 11.98
N ALA A 458 -19.93 15.67 10.93
CA ALA A 458 -20.83 15.22 9.88
C ALA A 458 -20.26 13.99 9.15
N PRO A 459 -21.09 13.23 8.40
CA PRO A 459 -20.59 12.20 7.50
C PRO A 459 -19.44 12.73 6.65
N THR A 460 -18.27 12.10 6.76
CA THR A 460 -17.05 12.52 6.08
C THR A 460 -16.57 11.38 5.19
N ILE A 461 -16.39 11.65 3.89
CA ILE A 461 -16.15 10.61 2.89
C ILE A 461 -14.90 10.91 2.05
N ASN A 462 -14.03 9.90 1.90
CA ASN A 462 -12.84 10.02 1.09
C ASN A 462 -13.21 9.97 -0.39
N THR A 463 -12.99 11.05 -1.11
CA THR A 463 -13.37 11.15 -2.52
C THR A 463 -12.24 10.80 -3.47
N PHE A 464 -10.99 10.78 -3.01
CA PHE A 464 -9.82 10.70 -3.89
C PHE A 464 -8.81 9.60 -3.52
N SER A 465 -8.39 8.83 -4.53
CA SER A 465 -7.29 7.86 -4.44
C SER A 465 -6.08 8.31 -5.26
N LEU A 466 -4.87 8.11 -4.72
CA LEU A 466 -3.65 8.59 -5.37
C LEU A 466 -3.47 7.95 -6.75
N GLY A 467 -3.29 8.81 -7.76
CA GLY A 467 -3.01 8.41 -9.13
C GLY A 467 -4.24 8.08 -9.98
N GLU A 468 -5.44 8.14 -9.40
CA GLU A 468 -6.67 8.09 -10.18
C GLU A 468 -6.79 9.29 -11.13
N THR A 469 -7.66 9.16 -12.13
CA THR A 469 -7.95 10.25 -13.06
C THR A 469 -8.98 11.22 -12.48
N TRP A 470 -8.98 12.47 -12.94
CA TRP A 470 -10.00 13.43 -12.53
C TRP A 470 -11.42 12.96 -12.92
N GLN A 471 -11.55 12.18 -14.00
CA GLN A 471 -12.84 11.59 -14.40
C GLN A 471 -13.33 10.54 -13.41
N SER A 472 -12.42 9.70 -12.88
CA SER A 472 -12.74 8.71 -11.84
C SER A 472 -13.20 9.40 -10.56
N HIS A 473 -12.40 10.36 -10.07
CA HIS A 473 -12.74 11.20 -8.92
C HIS A 473 -14.10 11.89 -9.10
N PHE A 474 -14.32 12.54 -10.25
CA PHE A 474 -15.57 13.25 -10.54
C PHE A 474 -16.79 12.31 -10.61
N THR A 475 -16.63 11.12 -11.19
CA THR A 475 -17.66 10.08 -11.22
C THR A 475 -18.05 9.65 -9.81
N ARG A 476 -17.05 9.43 -8.94
CA ARG A 476 -17.27 9.08 -7.54
C ARG A 476 -17.99 10.20 -6.78
N VAL A 477 -17.58 11.46 -6.97
CA VAL A 477 -18.29 12.61 -6.38
C VAL A 477 -19.75 12.66 -6.87
N GLY A 478 -20.01 12.42 -8.16
CA GLY A 478 -21.35 12.28 -8.70
C GLY A 478 -22.16 11.17 -8.01
N GLU A 479 -21.55 10.02 -7.79
CA GLU A 479 -22.18 8.90 -7.06
C GLU A 479 -22.46 9.23 -5.59
N ILE A 480 -21.59 9.97 -4.92
CA ILE A 480 -21.74 10.46 -3.52
C ILE A 480 -22.85 11.50 -3.41
N LEU A 481 -23.11 12.25 -4.47
CA LEU A 481 -24.13 13.32 -4.49
C LEU A 481 -25.44 12.89 -5.18
N ASN A 482 -25.51 11.67 -5.71
CA ASN A 482 -26.65 11.12 -6.47
C ASN A 482 -26.92 11.91 -7.77
N MET A 483 -25.84 12.28 -8.46
CA MET A 483 -25.80 13.10 -9.68
C MET A 483 -25.07 12.38 -10.84
N GLN A 484 -25.23 11.06 -10.93
CA GLN A 484 -24.52 10.25 -11.92
C GLN A 484 -24.89 10.63 -13.37
N GLU A 485 -26.12 11.08 -13.62
CA GLU A 485 -26.57 11.54 -14.94
C GLU A 485 -25.83 12.83 -15.33
N GLU A 486 -25.79 13.81 -14.43
CA GLU A 486 -25.09 15.09 -14.63
C GLU A 486 -23.59 14.89 -14.82
N THR A 487 -22.97 14.00 -14.05
CA THR A 487 -21.55 13.64 -14.23
C THR A 487 -21.29 13.01 -15.59
N ALA A 488 -22.11 12.05 -16.01
CA ALA A 488 -21.96 11.40 -17.31
C ALA A 488 -22.14 12.39 -18.48
N ASP A 489 -23.10 13.31 -18.37
CA ASP A 489 -23.34 14.36 -19.38
C ASP A 489 -22.16 15.35 -19.47
N PHE A 490 -21.54 15.70 -18.34
CA PHE A 490 -20.36 16.56 -18.32
C PHE A 490 -19.15 15.86 -18.97
N ILE A 491 -18.89 14.60 -18.62
CA ILE A 491 -17.78 13.82 -19.22
C ILE A 491 -17.99 13.70 -20.74
N ALA A 492 -19.22 13.42 -21.19
CA ALA A 492 -19.53 13.40 -22.61
C ALA A 492 -19.28 14.76 -23.29
N SER A 493 -19.58 15.86 -22.60
CA SER A 493 -19.30 17.21 -23.11
C SER A 493 -17.81 17.52 -23.20
N TYR A 494 -17.02 17.03 -22.23
CA TYR A 494 -15.55 17.10 -22.29
C TYR A 494 -15.01 16.32 -23.49
N ASP A 495 -15.46 15.08 -23.71
CA ASP A 495 -15.04 14.25 -24.84
C ASP A 495 -15.39 14.90 -26.19
N GLU A 496 -16.58 15.48 -26.30
CA GLU A 496 -17.00 16.25 -27.49
C GLU A 496 -16.10 17.47 -27.71
N ARG A 497 -15.73 18.18 -26.63
CA ARG A 497 -14.84 19.34 -26.69
C ARG A 497 -13.42 18.94 -27.11
N VAL A 498 -12.89 17.85 -26.57
CA VAL A 498 -11.59 17.28 -26.97
C VAL A 498 -11.61 16.95 -28.47
N ALA A 499 -12.63 16.24 -28.95
CA ALA A 499 -12.73 15.89 -30.37
C ALA A 499 -12.81 17.13 -31.28
N ALA A 500 -13.60 18.15 -30.89
CA ALA A 500 -13.70 19.40 -31.64
C ALA A 500 -12.37 20.17 -31.67
N LEU A 501 -11.64 20.16 -30.56
CA LEU A 501 -10.33 20.81 -30.45
C LEU A 501 -9.28 20.05 -31.29
N GLN A 502 -9.25 18.71 -31.26
CA GLN A 502 -8.38 17.90 -32.12
C GLN A 502 -8.56 18.23 -33.61
N GLU A 503 -9.80 18.41 -34.08
CA GLU A 503 -10.07 18.82 -35.46
C GLU A 503 -9.52 20.22 -35.79
N SER A 504 -9.48 21.11 -34.80
CA SER A 504 -9.10 22.51 -34.96
C SER A 504 -7.59 22.75 -34.81
N LEU A 505 -6.88 21.92 -34.03
CA LEU A 505 -5.45 22.04 -33.76
C LEU A 505 -4.56 21.81 -34.99
N GLY A 506 -5.04 21.09 -36.01
CA GLY A 506 -4.33 20.92 -37.28
C GLY A 506 -2.90 20.39 -37.13
N ASP A 507 -1.92 21.15 -37.61
CA ASP A 507 -0.50 20.77 -37.58
C ASP A 507 0.10 20.76 -36.16
N ALA A 508 -0.61 21.28 -35.14
CA ALA A 508 -0.16 21.21 -33.76
C ALA A 508 -0.30 19.80 -33.15
N ILE A 509 -1.16 18.94 -33.71
CA ILE A 509 -1.25 17.53 -33.30
C ILE A 509 0.10 16.85 -33.46
N GLY A 510 0.55 16.15 -32.41
CA GLY A 510 1.84 15.49 -32.35
C GLY A 510 3.02 16.41 -32.02
N SER A 511 2.77 17.69 -31.71
CA SER A 511 3.80 18.60 -31.20
C SER A 511 4.20 18.19 -29.79
N VAL A 512 5.48 18.34 -29.45
CA VAL A 512 5.99 18.10 -28.09
C VAL A 512 5.59 19.27 -27.19
N ALA A 513 4.65 19.06 -26.28
CA ALA A 513 4.27 20.06 -25.29
C ALA A 513 4.85 19.71 -23.92
N ASN A 514 5.53 20.67 -23.31
CA ASN A 514 6.05 20.57 -21.95
C ASN A 514 5.21 21.42 -20.99
N ILE A 515 4.94 20.90 -19.80
CA ILE A 515 4.22 21.65 -18.74
C ILE A 515 5.17 21.78 -17.56
N VAL A 516 5.40 23.01 -17.11
CA VAL A 516 6.39 23.33 -16.09
C VAL A 516 5.74 24.06 -14.93
N ARG A 517 5.84 23.44 -13.74
CA ARG A 517 5.60 24.13 -12.48
C ARG A 517 6.87 24.83 -12.06
N TRP A 518 6.81 26.15 -11.96
CA TRP A 518 7.93 26.94 -11.47
C TRP A 518 7.87 27.07 -9.95
N ASN A 519 8.93 26.64 -9.28
CA ASN A 519 9.09 26.67 -7.84
C ASN A 519 10.16 27.69 -7.43
N PRO A 520 10.27 28.06 -6.14
CA PRO A 520 11.34 28.95 -5.67
C PRO A 520 12.75 28.42 -5.96
N ASP A 521 12.91 27.10 -6.04
CA ASP A 521 14.19 26.43 -6.29
C ASP A 521 14.43 26.13 -7.79
N GLY A 522 13.46 26.38 -8.67
CA GLY A 522 13.56 26.18 -10.11
C GLY A 522 12.34 25.48 -10.76
N PRO A 523 12.38 25.27 -12.09
CA PRO A 523 11.34 24.56 -12.82
C PRO A 523 11.29 23.07 -12.46
N ALA A 524 10.08 22.51 -12.39
CA ALA A 524 9.83 21.07 -12.38
C ALA A 524 8.89 20.73 -13.55
N ILE A 525 9.16 19.64 -14.26
CA ILE A 525 8.32 19.20 -15.38
C ILE A 525 7.19 18.34 -14.84
N MET A 526 5.95 18.61 -15.25
CA MET A 526 4.82 17.74 -14.93
C MET A 526 4.93 16.44 -15.71
N LEU A 527 4.87 15.32 -15.00
CA LEU A 527 5.04 13.99 -15.57
C LEU A 527 3.85 13.59 -16.47
N PRO A 528 3.99 12.59 -17.35
CA PRO A 528 2.94 12.23 -18.31
C PRO A 528 1.60 11.85 -17.68
N ASP A 529 1.61 11.24 -16.49
CA ASP A 529 0.40 10.85 -15.75
C ASP A 529 -0.21 11.97 -14.89
N ALA A 530 0.43 13.15 -14.83
CA ALA A 530 -0.16 14.30 -14.18
C ALA A 530 -1.42 14.78 -14.92
N PHE A 531 -2.36 15.38 -14.18
CA PHE A 531 -3.65 15.86 -14.67
C PHE A 531 -3.58 16.59 -16.02
N SER A 532 -2.89 17.73 -16.07
CA SER A 532 -2.84 18.54 -17.30
C SER A 532 -2.07 17.85 -18.43
N SER A 533 -1.13 16.97 -18.10
CA SER A 533 -0.40 16.17 -19.09
C SER A 533 -1.36 15.22 -19.80
N ARG A 534 -2.26 14.56 -19.05
CA ARG A 534 -3.32 13.72 -19.62
C ARG A 534 -4.29 14.52 -20.49
N VAL A 535 -4.70 15.73 -20.07
CA VAL A 535 -5.53 16.61 -20.91
C VAL A 535 -4.83 17.02 -22.21
N LEU A 536 -3.52 17.32 -22.17
CA LEU A 536 -2.76 17.59 -23.39
C LEU A 536 -2.62 16.36 -24.30
N LEU A 537 -2.47 15.17 -23.72
CA LEU A 537 -2.44 13.90 -24.45
C LEU A 537 -3.80 13.63 -25.12
N ASP A 538 -4.91 13.89 -24.43
CA ASP A 538 -6.28 13.73 -24.96
C ASP A 538 -6.47 14.55 -26.24
N VAL A 539 -5.99 15.79 -26.28
CA VAL A 539 -6.10 16.65 -27.47
C VAL A 539 -5.02 16.41 -28.52
N GLY A 540 -4.11 15.46 -28.28
CA GLY A 540 -3.17 14.96 -29.28
C GLY A 540 -1.78 15.61 -29.28
N PHE A 541 -1.38 16.31 -28.23
CA PHE A 541 0.05 16.61 -28.02
C PHE A 541 0.81 15.35 -27.62
N VAL A 542 2.14 15.40 -27.75
CA VAL A 542 3.04 14.38 -27.18
C VAL A 542 3.90 15.01 -26.09
N ARG A 543 4.42 14.17 -25.18
CA ARG A 543 5.35 14.59 -24.12
C ARG A 543 6.80 14.40 -24.58
N PRO A 544 7.79 15.11 -24.00
CA PRO A 544 9.19 14.86 -24.28
C PRO A 544 9.58 13.40 -24.00
N GLU A 545 10.48 12.86 -24.83
CA GLU A 545 11.07 11.53 -24.62
C GLU A 545 11.86 11.51 -23.30
N GLY A 546 11.82 10.38 -22.59
CA GLY A 546 12.55 10.16 -21.33
C GLY A 546 11.78 10.51 -20.06
N LEU A 547 10.49 10.85 -20.18
CA LEU A 547 9.58 11.04 -19.05
C LEU A 547 8.58 9.88 -18.91
N GLU A 548 8.62 8.91 -19.82
CA GLU A 548 7.70 7.75 -19.82
C GLU A 548 7.99 6.83 -18.62
N GLY A 549 6.96 6.54 -17.83
CA GLY A 549 7.04 5.64 -16.67
C GLY A 549 7.24 6.34 -15.32
N GLU A 550 7.55 7.63 -15.28
CA GLU A 550 7.94 8.34 -14.04
C GLU A 550 6.79 8.61 -13.04
N GLY A 551 5.55 8.18 -13.33
CA GLY A 551 4.43 8.22 -12.38
C GLY A 551 3.70 9.56 -12.28
N VAL A 552 3.04 9.78 -11.14
CA VAL A 552 2.09 10.90 -10.90
C VAL A 552 2.80 12.09 -10.27
N GLY A 553 2.62 13.31 -10.81
CA GLY A 553 3.19 14.54 -10.24
C GLY A 553 4.20 15.25 -11.13
N HIS A 554 5.40 15.53 -10.61
CA HIS A 554 6.42 16.32 -11.29
C HIS A 554 7.84 15.82 -10.97
N THR A 555 8.80 16.12 -11.85
CA THR A 555 10.23 15.88 -11.61
C THR A 555 10.74 16.66 -10.39
N PRO A 556 11.92 16.31 -9.83
CA PRO A 556 12.69 17.25 -9.03
C PRO A 556 12.94 18.57 -9.77
N THR A 557 13.23 19.63 -9.02
CA THR A 557 13.55 20.93 -9.63
C THR A 557 14.84 20.87 -10.43
N ILE A 558 14.78 21.36 -11.67
CA ILE A 558 15.88 21.43 -12.63
C ILE A 558 16.67 22.72 -12.41
N SER A 559 18.00 22.63 -12.46
CA SER A 559 18.87 23.82 -12.33
C SER A 559 18.65 24.82 -13.45
N LEU A 560 18.80 26.12 -13.18
CA LEU A 560 18.64 27.18 -14.21
C LEU A 560 19.68 27.09 -15.34
N GLU A 561 20.79 26.38 -15.15
CA GLU A 561 21.76 26.08 -16.20
C GLU A 561 21.29 24.97 -17.17
N GLN A 562 20.28 24.19 -16.77
CA GLN A 562 19.72 23.06 -17.51
C GLN A 562 18.34 23.37 -18.12
N LEU A 563 17.99 24.64 -18.32
CA LEU A 563 16.70 25.04 -18.91
C LEU A 563 16.40 24.42 -20.28
N GLY A 564 17.40 23.89 -20.99
CA GLY A 564 17.14 23.13 -22.22
C GLY A 564 16.31 21.85 -22.00
N GLU A 565 16.24 21.32 -20.78
CA GLU A 565 15.44 20.12 -20.45
C GLU A 565 13.94 20.41 -20.42
N ILE A 566 13.54 21.66 -20.17
CA ILE A 566 12.12 22.06 -20.18
C ILE A 566 11.62 22.50 -21.55
N ASP A 567 12.47 22.47 -22.59
CA ASP A 567 12.12 22.93 -23.92
C ASP A 567 11.11 21.99 -24.61
N GLY A 568 10.47 22.48 -25.66
CA GLY A 568 9.51 21.73 -26.45
C GLY A 568 9.08 22.51 -27.69
N ASP A 569 8.18 21.94 -28.47
CA ASP A 569 7.48 22.70 -29.51
C ASP A 569 6.53 23.73 -28.87
N TRP A 570 5.95 23.38 -27.71
CA TRP A 570 5.14 24.25 -26.85
C TRP A 570 5.58 24.15 -25.40
N LEU A 571 5.64 25.29 -24.70
CA LEU A 571 6.00 25.36 -23.29
C LEU A 571 4.90 26.06 -22.50
N PHE A 572 4.16 25.29 -21.70
CA PHE A 572 3.18 25.78 -20.74
C PHE A 572 3.87 25.93 -19.39
N ILE A 573 3.95 27.15 -18.85
CA ILE A 573 4.79 27.45 -17.68
C ILE A 573 4.07 28.38 -16.70
N GLY A 574 4.08 28.03 -15.41
CA GLY A 574 3.35 28.80 -14.40
C GLY A 574 3.76 28.49 -12.96
N THR A 575 3.26 29.30 -12.03
CA THR A 575 3.51 29.18 -10.58
C THR A 575 2.22 28.89 -9.83
N LEU A 576 2.32 28.24 -8.65
CA LEU A 576 1.15 28.03 -7.78
C LEU A 576 0.57 29.35 -7.24
N ALA A 577 1.43 30.33 -6.97
CA ALA A 577 1.04 31.66 -6.51
C ALA A 577 1.40 32.73 -7.56
N GLU A 578 0.56 33.75 -7.72
CA GLU A 578 0.82 34.87 -8.65
C GLU A 578 2.01 35.76 -8.23
N ALA A 579 2.41 35.70 -6.97
CA ALA A 579 3.48 36.49 -6.40
C ALA A 579 4.31 35.68 -5.40
N GLY A 580 5.55 36.11 -5.15
CA GLY A 580 6.51 35.47 -4.26
C GLY A 580 7.74 34.97 -5.01
N ASP A 581 8.63 34.30 -4.29
CA ASP A 581 9.97 33.95 -4.79
C ASP A 581 9.94 33.16 -6.10
N ALA A 582 8.98 32.25 -6.27
CA ALA A 582 8.83 31.49 -7.52
C ALA A 582 8.44 32.40 -8.70
N ALA A 583 7.49 33.31 -8.51
CA ALA A 583 7.03 34.23 -9.56
C ALA A 583 8.12 35.26 -9.92
N ASP A 584 8.83 35.77 -8.92
CA ASP A 584 9.95 36.69 -9.11
C ASP A 584 11.09 35.99 -9.86
N LEU A 585 11.42 34.75 -9.49
CA LEU A 585 12.46 33.97 -10.16
C LEU A 585 12.08 33.61 -11.60
N LEU A 586 10.82 33.24 -11.86
CA LEU A 586 10.33 32.98 -13.21
C LEU A 586 10.47 34.24 -14.07
N ALA A 587 10.01 35.38 -13.58
CA ALA A 587 10.08 36.66 -14.28
C ALA A 587 11.54 37.06 -14.59
N GLU A 588 12.47 36.92 -13.63
CA GLU A 588 13.90 37.16 -13.85
C GLU A 588 14.47 36.19 -14.90
N THR A 589 14.15 34.90 -14.78
CA THR A 589 14.70 33.86 -15.65
C THR A 589 14.22 34.01 -17.09
N MET A 590 12.99 34.46 -17.29
CA MET A 590 12.45 34.75 -18.62
C MET A 590 13.24 35.81 -19.38
N GLU A 591 13.87 36.76 -18.70
CA GLU A 591 14.74 37.77 -19.32
C GLU A 591 16.16 37.22 -19.62
N SER A 592 16.49 36.03 -19.11
CA SER A 592 17.83 35.47 -19.22
C SER A 592 18.17 34.99 -20.64
N PRO A 593 19.44 35.07 -21.08
CA PRO A 593 19.85 34.53 -22.37
C PRO A 593 19.62 33.03 -22.55
N LEU A 594 19.59 32.26 -21.45
CA LEU A 594 19.35 30.81 -21.50
C LEU A 594 17.90 30.51 -21.82
N PHE A 595 16.96 31.19 -21.14
CA PHE A 595 15.54 31.05 -21.45
C PHE A 595 15.22 31.57 -22.86
N GLN A 596 15.77 32.72 -23.23
CA GLN A 596 15.59 33.29 -24.58
C GLN A 596 16.17 32.41 -25.71
N ALA A 597 16.99 31.40 -25.39
CA ALA A 597 17.54 30.45 -26.34
C ALA A 597 16.67 29.20 -26.55
N LEU A 598 15.61 28.99 -25.76
CA LEU A 598 14.69 27.86 -25.92
C LEU A 598 13.96 27.92 -27.27
N ASN A 599 13.70 26.76 -27.88
CA ASN A 599 13.01 26.67 -29.16
C ASN A 599 11.58 27.18 -29.06
N ALA A 600 10.86 26.83 -27.99
CA ALA A 600 9.51 27.35 -27.73
C ALA A 600 9.49 28.88 -27.66
N VAL A 601 10.50 29.51 -27.03
CA VAL A 601 10.62 30.98 -26.95
C VAL A 601 10.89 31.59 -28.33
N GLN A 602 11.79 31.00 -29.11
CA GLN A 602 12.10 31.47 -30.46
C GLN A 602 10.91 31.32 -31.42
N ALA A 603 10.03 30.34 -31.17
CA ALA A 603 8.82 30.08 -31.93
C ALA A 603 7.60 30.90 -31.46
N ASP A 604 7.70 31.68 -30.37
CA ASP A 604 6.56 32.37 -29.74
C ASP A 604 5.48 31.41 -29.21
N HIS A 605 5.90 30.22 -28.75
CA HIS A 605 5.07 29.13 -28.24
C HIS A 605 5.21 28.92 -26.72
N VAL A 606 5.49 30.00 -25.98
CA VAL A 606 5.47 29.97 -24.50
C VAL A 606 4.14 30.51 -24.01
N VAL A 607 3.42 29.67 -23.27
CA VAL A 607 2.12 29.98 -22.69
C VAL A 607 2.28 30.10 -21.18
N TYR A 608 1.96 31.28 -20.65
CA TYR A 608 1.92 31.48 -19.20
C TYR A 608 0.58 31.00 -18.67
N ILE A 609 0.63 30.02 -17.78
CA ILE A 609 -0.54 29.34 -17.23
C ILE A 609 -0.74 29.68 -15.75
N ASP A 610 -1.96 29.52 -15.25
CA ASP A 610 -2.19 29.44 -13.81
C ASP A 610 -1.70 28.08 -13.31
N GLY A 611 -0.56 28.07 -12.60
CA GLY A 611 0.01 26.83 -12.08
C GLY A 611 -0.88 26.14 -11.05
N SER A 612 -1.76 26.86 -10.35
CA SER A 612 -2.70 26.23 -9.42
C SER A 612 -3.78 25.40 -10.11
N LEU A 613 -4.14 25.77 -11.35
CA LEU A 613 -5.07 25.05 -12.21
C LEU A 613 -4.36 23.92 -12.96
N TRP A 614 -3.23 24.23 -13.59
CA TRP A 614 -2.56 23.29 -14.50
C TRP A 614 -1.70 22.24 -13.77
N THR A 615 -1.10 22.56 -12.63
CA THR A 615 -0.03 21.72 -12.03
C THR A 615 -0.43 21.01 -10.73
N SER A 616 -1.72 21.06 -10.41
CA SER A 616 -2.33 20.43 -9.23
C SER A 616 -3.06 19.14 -9.62
N ILE A 617 -3.87 18.57 -8.72
CA ILE A 617 -4.60 17.31 -8.93
C ILE A 617 -5.70 17.47 -10.00
N GLY A 618 -6.18 18.70 -10.21
CA GLY A 618 -7.15 19.04 -11.25
C GLY A 618 -8.60 18.69 -10.91
N GLY A 619 -9.46 18.78 -11.91
CA GLY A 619 -10.91 18.61 -11.81
C GLY A 619 -11.62 18.94 -13.13
N PRO A 620 -12.95 18.73 -13.21
CA PRO A 620 -13.75 18.97 -14.41
C PRO A 620 -13.66 20.41 -14.97
N VAL A 621 -13.81 21.44 -14.13
CA VAL A 621 -13.71 22.86 -14.51
C VAL A 621 -12.29 23.19 -14.94
N ALA A 622 -11.29 22.73 -14.19
CA ALA A 622 -9.89 22.86 -14.59
C ALA A 622 -9.64 22.22 -15.96
N ALA A 623 -10.20 21.04 -16.24
CA ALA A 623 -9.97 20.32 -17.49
C ALA A 623 -10.52 21.09 -18.68
N MET A 624 -11.75 21.60 -18.57
CA MET A 624 -12.35 22.45 -19.60
C MET A 624 -11.55 23.74 -19.81
N THR A 625 -11.05 24.35 -18.74
CA THR A 625 -10.22 25.56 -18.81
C THR A 625 -8.88 25.28 -19.48
N VAL A 626 -8.24 24.13 -19.23
CA VAL A 626 -7.03 23.71 -19.96
C VAL A 626 -7.31 23.61 -21.45
N LEU A 627 -8.45 23.04 -21.87
CA LEU A 627 -8.84 22.98 -23.28
C LEU A 627 -9.01 24.38 -23.90
N ASP A 628 -9.63 25.30 -23.16
CA ASP A 628 -9.82 26.69 -23.60
C ASP A 628 -8.49 27.46 -23.71
N ASP A 629 -7.59 27.29 -22.74
CA ASP A 629 -6.24 27.86 -22.76
C ASP A 629 -5.42 27.32 -23.95
N VAL A 630 -5.52 26.03 -24.24
CA VAL A 630 -4.88 25.40 -25.40
C VAL A 630 -5.43 25.96 -26.71
N GLU A 631 -6.76 26.06 -26.85
CA GLU A 631 -7.39 26.64 -28.03
C GLU A 631 -6.95 28.09 -28.23
N ALA A 632 -7.00 28.89 -27.17
CA ALA A 632 -6.60 30.30 -27.21
C ALA A 632 -5.12 30.47 -27.57
N ALA A 633 -4.23 29.61 -27.05
CA ALA A 633 -2.80 29.67 -27.32
C ALA A 633 -2.44 29.23 -28.75
N VAL A 634 -3.05 28.14 -29.24
CA VAL A 634 -2.61 27.48 -30.48
C VAL A 634 -3.36 28.00 -31.71
N ILE A 635 -4.67 28.24 -31.57
CA ILE A 635 -5.53 28.66 -32.68
C ILE A 635 -5.73 30.18 -32.66
N GLY A 636 -5.66 30.79 -31.47
CA GLY A 636 -5.94 32.20 -31.22
C GLY A 636 -7.41 32.42 -30.84
N ALA A 637 -7.65 33.28 -29.84
CA ALA A 637 -9.01 33.58 -29.39
C ALA A 637 -9.85 34.28 -30.50
N GLU A 638 -11.11 33.85 -30.70
CA GLU A 638 -12.09 34.56 -31.56
C GLU A 638 -12.59 35.89 -30.95
#